data_AF-A0A951UCA5-F1
#
_entry.id   AF-A0A951UCA5-F1
#
_cell.length_a   1.000
_cell.length_b   1.000
_cell.length_c   1.000
_cell.angle_alpha   90.00
_cell.angle_beta   90.00
_cell.angle_gamma   90.00
#
_symmetry.space_group_name_H-M   'P 1'
#
loop_
_entity.id
_entity.type
_entity.pdbx_description
1 polymer ?
#
loop_
_entity_poly.entity_id
_entity_poly.type
_entity_poly.pdbx_seq_one_letter_code
_entity_poly.pdbx_strand_id
1 'polypeptide(L)'
;MLGNDSSLPCGEKENEVRKVKRKYNYFLVSFLCLFPSVAQAQPIVPAADGTGTVVSPDNTRYDITGGQTSADGANLFHSFTQFGLDSNQTANFLSNPTIQNILTRINSGNPSVIDGLIQVTGGNSNLFLMNPAGIVFGQNARLDVPAAFTATTATGIGLSNQWFSATEPNNYATLVGTPSAFDFSTTGTPGAIVNAGQLSVANGQNLSLLGGTVVSTGGLNAPGGQINVATVPGQSLLRITQPGHLLSLEILPSDAPLTPLSLPQLLTGSGDTGIVVNGTGQAELAGSGLPIEDGDIVANQVTSQTATLSAQNNLSLVESTLQTTGDLNLLAQDTVRVRDSVANPFIAKTGGNLYVEGIQGVDILALNHLQTPFQSGGNLSLVSDGIISGDAHFKSGGSFSVLNRSGGFGNFYSLYDPIIDSATDVNLGDYTGVALKVTSGGNITGGNIRITGPDEDPNNLIPTTDPDYLTLTTTPSLIMNATGSIDVGNINTSNQGQGDAGLVRLTAVNDITTGNITTSDRGPGNAGSVTITSTQGNIVRGAIDTSEQGPGDSGAVTLTAGGTITPGDDSGINQGEQGPGNQAGAPTITQNTNPDPDPDPDPDTNPDPDPDTNPDPDPDTNPDPDPDPDPDTNPDLDPDTNPDPDPDTNPDPDTNPDPDTNPDPDINPDPDPDTNPDPDTNPDPDTNPDPDTNPDPDTNPDPGDNTSTNNSLLANSLQQPATQEVSSAEDVADIVETRDRFFTSQFEKYFGKSLKAPSANATLSSSQTTLQNIEQATGVKPAVIYVTFVPQMLTQDEANSSSSASLNSNIRNFEYQLELVLVTSTGAPIRKRVEGTTRAKVLRVADQLRLEVTNVRSKDDYLFPGKQLYQWMIAPLEAELKAQGIQNIGFVMDVGLRSLPIAALYDGQEFLIEKYSVGLLPSLTLTDTSYTDIKDAQVLAMGAEKFTDLRPLPAVPVELSTITSSLWKGESFLDDAFTLQNLKAQRKQRPYGIIHLATHAVFRSGAPKNSYIQLWDTKLRLDQLSQLGWNNPPVELLVLSACKTALGDEQAELGFAGLAVQAGAKSVLASLWSVSDEGTLGLMTQMYEQLRQAPIKAEALRQTQLAMLKGQVQIQGGQLVTTSKTLPLPPELVRMGDKDLKHPYYWASFTMVGSPW
;
A
#
# COMPACT_ATOMS: atom_id res chain seq x y z
N MET A 1 12.65 65.21 41.20
CA MET A 1 13.06 65.54 42.59
C MET A 1 13.83 64.35 43.13
N LEU A 2 15.15 64.56 43.29
CA LEU A 2 16.16 63.93 44.17
C LEU A 2 16.08 62.39 44.36
N GLY A 3 17.05 61.55 43.98
CA GLY A 3 18.38 61.72 43.39
C GLY A 3 19.17 60.41 43.52
N ASN A 4 20.14 60.20 42.61
CA ASN A 4 21.46 59.54 42.71
C ASN A 4 21.65 58.26 43.57
N ASP A 5 22.51 57.29 43.29
CA ASP A 5 23.56 57.10 42.28
C ASP A 5 24.00 55.62 42.33
N SER A 6 24.59 55.18 41.22
CA SER A 6 25.69 54.21 41.06
C SER A 6 26.26 53.45 42.28
N SER A 7 26.50 52.13 42.13
CA SER A 7 27.84 51.54 41.91
C SER A 7 27.91 50.02 42.16
N LEU A 8 28.44 49.31 41.14
CA LEU A 8 29.10 47.98 41.12
C LEU A 8 30.24 47.84 42.18
N PRO A 9 31.06 46.76 42.30
CA PRO A 9 31.27 45.63 41.37
C PRO A 9 31.64 44.23 41.96
N CYS A 10 31.86 43.30 41.01
CA CYS A 10 32.87 42.22 40.98
C CYS A 10 32.68 40.91 41.76
N GLY A 11 32.81 39.80 41.01
CA GLY A 11 33.66 38.69 41.43
C GLY A 11 33.08 37.28 41.28
N GLU A 12 33.19 36.72 40.07
CA GLU A 12 33.85 35.44 39.76
C GLU A 12 33.49 34.10 40.48
N LYS A 13 33.37 33.06 39.65
CA LYS A 13 33.59 31.60 39.86
C LYS A 13 32.39 30.67 40.10
N GLU A 14 32.08 29.94 39.02
CA GLU A 14 32.18 28.47 38.85
C GLU A 14 31.99 27.50 40.03
N ASN A 15 31.32 26.40 39.65
CA ASN A 15 31.42 25.02 40.11
C ASN A 15 30.64 24.56 41.37
N GLU A 16 29.48 23.98 41.06
CA GLU A 16 29.17 22.55 41.19
C GLU A 16 29.06 21.87 42.59
N VAL A 17 28.02 21.03 42.69
CA VAL A 17 27.87 19.82 43.53
C VAL A 17 27.24 19.92 44.95
N ARG A 18 26.03 19.37 45.01
CA ARG A 18 25.33 18.59 46.08
C ARG A 18 24.78 19.24 47.36
N LYS A 19 23.44 19.09 47.46
CA LYS A 19 22.62 18.55 48.57
C LYS A 19 22.88 19.11 49.98
N VAL A 20 21.88 19.83 50.55
CA VAL A 20 21.30 19.52 51.88
C VAL A 20 19.87 20.10 52.01
N LYS A 21 18.91 19.19 52.24
CA LYS A 21 17.71 19.21 53.11
C LYS A 21 17.16 20.56 53.66
N ARG A 22 15.87 20.81 53.38
CA ARG A 22 14.89 21.43 54.29
C ARG A 22 13.53 20.76 54.05
N LYS A 23 13.13 19.77 54.84
CA LYS A 23 12.19 19.88 55.98
C LYS A 23 10.99 20.81 55.70
N TYR A 24 9.85 20.22 55.35
CA TYR A 24 8.53 20.64 55.83
C TYR A 24 7.68 19.40 56.16
N ASN A 25 7.24 19.35 57.42
CA ASN A 25 6.38 18.30 57.96
C ASN A 25 4.91 18.59 57.60
N TYR A 26 4.29 17.58 56.97
CA TYR A 26 2.95 17.04 57.18
C TYR A 26 1.80 17.96 57.64
N PHE A 27 0.83 18.14 56.75
CA PHE A 27 -0.58 17.97 57.11
C PHE A 27 -1.17 16.86 56.23
N LEU A 28 -1.69 15.84 56.92
CA LEU A 28 -2.19 14.58 56.39
C LEU A 28 -3.51 14.82 55.63
N VAL A 29 -3.55 14.57 54.33
CA VAL A 29 -4.77 14.20 53.60
C VAL A 29 -4.45 12.85 52.98
N SER A 30 -5.21 11.82 53.35
CA SER A 30 -5.07 10.45 52.85
C SER A 30 -5.09 10.44 51.33
N PHE A 31 -3.91 10.35 50.73
CA PHE A 31 -3.73 9.87 49.37
C PHE A 31 -3.92 8.36 49.44
N LEU A 32 -5.13 7.89 49.12
CA LEU A 32 -5.30 6.50 48.71
C LEU A 32 -4.54 6.42 47.37
N CYS A 33 -3.28 5.98 47.41
CA CYS A 33 -2.58 5.58 46.20
C CYS A 33 -3.39 4.44 45.59
N LEU A 34 -4.19 4.76 44.57
CA LEU A 34 -4.57 3.79 43.55
C LEU A 34 -3.27 3.44 42.82
N PHE A 35 -2.51 2.51 43.39
CA PHE A 35 -1.56 1.75 42.60
C PHE A 35 -2.38 1.07 41.49
N PRO A 36 -1.94 1.11 40.22
CA PRO A 36 -2.54 0.25 39.22
C PRO A 36 -2.48 -1.18 39.74
N SER A 37 -3.64 -1.79 39.96
CA SER A 37 -3.74 -3.20 40.32
C SER A 37 -3.12 -3.99 39.18
N VAL A 38 -1.98 -4.63 39.45
CA VAL A 38 -1.37 -5.61 38.55
C VAL A 38 -2.43 -6.67 38.23
N ALA A 39 -2.77 -6.86 36.96
CA ALA A 39 -3.70 -7.91 36.56
C ALA A 39 -3.02 -9.27 36.85
N GLN A 40 -3.47 -9.95 37.91
CA GLN A 40 -3.11 -11.35 38.18
C GLN A 40 -3.79 -12.24 37.14
N ALA A 41 -3.18 -13.34 36.69
CA ALA A 41 -3.88 -14.28 35.81
C ALA A 41 -5.16 -14.79 36.50
N GLN A 42 -6.20 -15.03 35.70
CA GLN A 42 -7.46 -15.56 36.22
C GLN A 42 -7.28 -17.05 36.57
N PRO A 43 -7.78 -17.53 37.72
CA PRO A 43 -7.68 -18.95 38.06
C PRO A 43 -8.44 -19.82 37.04
N ILE A 44 -8.01 -21.07 36.84
CA ILE A 44 -8.78 -22.04 36.04
C ILE A 44 -10.00 -22.48 36.85
N VAL A 45 -11.19 -22.16 36.34
CA VAL A 45 -12.46 -22.45 37.01
C VAL A 45 -13.35 -23.30 36.11
N PRO A 46 -13.69 -24.54 36.49
CA PRO A 46 -14.58 -25.39 35.69
C PRO A 46 -16.01 -24.84 35.67
N ALA A 47 -16.71 -25.00 34.54
CA ALA A 47 -18.08 -24.55 34.41
C ALA A 47 -19.07 -25.50 35.09
N ALA A 48 -20.06 -24.94 35.79
CA ALA A 48 -21.16 -25.68 36.41
C ALA A 48 -22.32 -25.90 35.41
N ASP A 49 -22.03 -26.46 34.24
CA ASP A 49 -22.95 -26.55 33.10
C ASP A 49 -23.32 -28.00 32.69
N GLY A 50 -22.97 -28.98 33.53
CA GLY A 50 -23.20 -30.40 33.28
C GLY A 50 -22.07 -31.11 32.51
N THR A 51 -21.03 -30.41 32.06
CA THR A 51 -19.85 -31.04 31.44
C THR A 51 -19.09 -31.93 32.42
N GLY A 52 -19.15 -31.65 33.73
CA GLY A 52 -18.44 -32.44 34.74
C GLY A 52 -16.92 -32.33 34.65
N THR A 53 -16.40 -31.19 34.15
CA THR A 53 -14.96 -30.90 34.16
C THR A 53 -14.48 -30.72 35.60
N VAL A 54 -13.36 -31.36 35.94
CA VAL A 54 -12.75 -31.32 37.27
C VAL A 54 -11.34 -30.75 37.14
N VAL A 55 -11.03 -29.74 37.93
CA VAL A 55 -9.70 -29.12 38.00
C VAL A 55 -9.12 -29.42 39.38
N SER A 56 -8.05 -30.20 39.42
CA SER A 56 -7.36 -30.59 40.65
C SER A 56 -6.00 -29.88 40.73
N PRO A 57 -5.85 -28.86 41.58
CA PRO A 57 -4.56 -28.19 41.75
C PRO A 57 -3.58 -29.07 42.54
N ASP A 58 -2.37 -29.24 41.99
CA ASP A 58 -1.18 -29.80 42.63
C ASP A 58 -0.04 -28.77 42.53
N ASN A 59 0.12 -27.98 43.59
CA ASN A 59 1.05 -26.85 43.65
C ASN A 59 0.83 -25.84 42.50
N THR A 60 1.71 -25.81 41.49
CA THR A 60 1.59 -24.94 40.32
C THR A 60 0.97 -25.64 39.11
N ARG A 61 0.68 -26.94 39.20
CA ARG A 61 0.04 -27.73 38.14
C ARG A 61 -1.45 -27.87 38.42
N TYR A 62 -2.27 -27.74 37.38
CA TYR A 62 -3.71 -27.96 37.42
C TYR A 62 -4.04 -29.16 36.54
N ASP A 63 -4.34 -30.31 37.17
CA ASP A 63 -4.76 -31.50 36.45
C ASP A 63 -6.25 -31.42 36.12
N ILE A 64 -6.53 -31.42 34.82
CA ILE A 64 -7.87 -31.33 34.24
C ILE A 64 -8.33 -32.74 33.90
N THR A 65 -9.39 -33.19 34.57
CA THR A 65 -10.00 -34.53 34.46
C THR A 65 -11.52 -34.42 34.34
N GLY A 66 -12.21 -35.57 34.30
CA GLY A 66 -13.67 -35.61 34.12
C GLY A 66 -14.05 -35.25 32.68
N GLY A 67 -15.08 -34.42 32.52
CA GLY A 67 -15.60 -34.07 31.19
C GLY A 67 -16.68 -35.04 30.70
N GLN A 68 -17.15 -34.80 29.48
CA GLN A 68 -18.09 -35.69 28.77
C GLN A 68 -17.41 -36.22 27.51
N THR A 69 -17.76 -37.45 27.11
CA THR A 69 -17.29 -38.04 25.86
C THR A 69 -18.40 -38.13 24.82
N SER A 70 -18.02 -38.09 23.55
CA SER A 70 -18.91 -38.49 22.45
C SER A 70 -19.31 -39.96 22.57
N ALA A 71 -20.38 -40.37 21.86
CA ALA A 71 -20.87 -41.76 21.91
C ALA A 71 -19.86 -42.79 21.38
N ASP A 72 -18.96 -42.38 20.48
CA ASP A 72 -17.86 -43.20 19.95
C ASP A 72 -16.61 -43.16 20.86
N GLY A 73 -16.61 -42.34 21.91
CA GLY A 73 -15.49 -42.17 22.84
C GLY A 73 -14.27 -41.45 22.27
N ALA A 74 -14.33 -40.94 21.02
CA ALA A 74 -13.18 -40.32 20.37
C ALA A 74 -12.95 -38.85 20.77
N ASN A 75 -14.00 -38.14 21.18
CA ASN A 75 -13.94 -36.73 21.57
C ASN A 75 -14.21 -36.55 23.06
N LEU A 76 -13.31 -35.85 23.75
CA LEU A 76 -13.43 -35.45 25.16
C LEU A 76 -13.70 -33.95 25.26
N PHE A 77 -14.78 -33.59 25.95
CA PHE A 77 -15.23 -32.20 26.06
C PHE A 77 -15.02 -31.65 27.48
N HIS A 78 -14.39 -30.47 27.56
CA HIS A 78 -14.23 -29.70 28.78
C HIS A 78 -14.85 -28.30 28.67
N SER A 79 -15.31 -27.77 29.80
CA SER A 79 -15.96 -26.46 29.86
C SER A 79 -15.50 -25.69 31.09
N PHE A 80 -15.15 -24.43 30.88
CA PHE A 80 -14.61 -23.53 31.90
C PHE A 80 -15.36 -22.20 31.90
N THR A 81 -15.53 -21.62 33.08
CA THR A 81 -15.92 -20.20 33.18
C THR A 81 -14.69 -19.31 33.01
N GLN A 82 -13.55 -19.69 33.56
CA GLN A 82 -12.30 -18.94 33.44
C GLN A 82 -11.16 -19.90 33.14
N PHE A 83 -10.27 -19.50 32.25
CA PHE A 83 -9.09 -20.28 31.90
C PHE A 83 -7.90 -19.32 31.74
N GLY A 84 -7.08 -19.23 32.77
CA GLY A 84 -5.85 -18.44 32.77
C GLY A 84 -4.73 -19.15 33.51
N LEU A 85 -3.50 -18.78 33.19
CA LEU A 85 -2.28 -19.33 33.77
C LEU A 85 -1.29 -18.19 34.06
N ASP A 86 -0.69 -18.18 35.24
CA ASP A 86 0.52 -17.39 35.53
C ASP A 86 1.77 -18.09 34.94
N SER A 87 2.89 -17.36 34.87
CA SER A 87 4.16 -17.80 34.25
C SER A 87 4.69 -19.18 34.68
N ASN A 88 4.45 -19.57 35.93
CA ASN A 88 4.98 -20.81 36.51
C ASN A 88 3.93 -21.92 36.60
N GLN A 89 2.74 -21.70 36.05
CA GLN A 89 1.62 -22.63 36.17
C GLN A 89 1.50 -23.53 34.94
N THR A 90 0.99 -24.74 35.16
CA THR A 90 0.73 -25.72 34.09
C THR A 90 -0.74 -26.13 34.10
N ALA A 91 -1.44 -26.02 32.97
CA ALA A 91 -2.72 -26.69 32.76
C ALA A 91 -2.45 -28.02 32.07
N ASN A 92 -2.63 -29.14 32.80
CA ASN A 92 -2.41 -30.47 32.25
C ASN A 92 -3.74 -31.20 32.01
N PHE A 93 -4.09 -31.42 30.74
CA PHE A 93 -5.24 -32.23 30.35
C PHE A 93 -4.87 -33.71 30.38
N LEU A 94 -5.54 -34.47 31.26
CA LEU A 94 -5.35 -35.91 31.36
C LEU A 94 -6.24 -36.64 30.36
N SER A 95 -5.59 -37.21 29.35
CA SER A 95 -6.20 -37.98 28.28
C SER A 95 -5.91 -39.49 28.43
N ASN A 96 -6.37 -40.27 27.45
CA ASN A 96 -6.03 -41.68 27.30
C ASN A 96 -5.90 -42.03 25.80
N PRO A 97 -5.37 -43.22 25.44
CA PRO A 97 -5.14 -43.57 24.04
C PRO A 97 -6.38 -43.69 23.15
N THR A 98 -7.60 -43.77 23.71
CA THR A 98 -8.83 -43.83 22.91
C THR A 98 -9.37 -42.45 22.54
N ILE A 99 -8.95 -41.40 23.25
CA ILE A 99 -9.36 -40.02 22.95
C ILE A 99 -8.49 -39.49 21.81
N GLN A 100 -9.14 -39.07 20.72
CA GLN A 100 -8.49 -38.44 19.57
C GLN A 100 -8.47 -36.91 19.70
N ASN A 101 -9.53 -36.30 20.23
CA ASN A 101 -9.65 -34.85 20.34
C ASN A 101 -10.11 -34.43 21.74
N ILE A 102 -9.45 -33.42 22.30
CA ILE A 102 -9.87 -32.71 23.50
C ILE A 102 -10.40 -31.35 23.04
N LEU A 103 -11.69 -31.10 23.24
CA LEU A 103 -12.34 -29.85 22.87
C LEU A 103 -12.72 -29.08 24.13
N THR A 104 -12.20 -27.86 24.24
CA THR A 104 -12.37 -27.02 25.41
C THR A 104 -13.10 -25.73 25.04
N ARG A 105 -14.09 -25.34 25.87
CA ARG A 105 -14.80 -24.07 25.71
C ARG A 105 -14.69 -23.19 26.95
N ILE A 106 -14.62 -21.88 26.75
CA ILE A 106 -14.72 -20.86 27.79
C ILE A 106 -16.00 -20.05 27.57
N ASN A 107 -16.86 -19.95 28.59
CA ASN A 107 -18.21 -19.40 28.44
C ASN A 107 -18.54 -18.16 29.30
N SER A 108 -17.58 -17.55 30.00
CA SER A 108 -17.85 -16.37 30.84
C SER A 108 -17.91 -15.03 30.12
N GLY A 109 -17.56 -15.00 28.83
CA GLY A 109 -17.46 -13.76 28.05
C GLY A 109 -16.19 -12.93 28.34
N ASN A 110 -15.23 -13.45 29.12
CA ASN A 110 -13.94 -12.80 29.36
C ASN A 110 -12.80 -13.47 28.56
N PRO A 111 -11.80 -12.72 28.10
CA PRO A 111 -10.62 -13.29 27.44
C PRO A 111 -9.82 -14.22 28.36
N SER A 112 -9.20 -15.24 27.78
CA SER A 112 -8.22 -16.09 28.46
C SER A 112 -6.85 -15.42 28.48
N VAL A 113 -6.19 -15.34 29.64
CA VAL A 113 -4.80 -14.86 29.76
C VAL A 113 -3.93 -16.02 30.23
N ILE A 114 -3.09 -16.53 29.34
CA ILE A 114 -2.31 -17.75 29.49
C ILE A 114 -0.84 -17.37 29.40
N ASP A 115 -0.16 -17.25 30.53
CA ASP A 115 1.29 -17.04 30.58
C ASP A 115 2.04 -18.31 30.98
N GLY A 116 1.40 -19.48 31.05
CA GLY A 116 2.03 -20.73 31.52
C GLY A 116 2.11 -21.85 30.48
N LEU A 117 2.34 -23.08 30.94
CA LEU A 117 2.41 -24.27 30.09
C LEU A 117 1.02 -24.90 29.93
N ILE A 118 0.58 -25.13 28.69
CA ILE A 118 -0.54 -26.04 28.39
C ILE A 118 0.03 -27.39 28.00
N GLN A 119 -0.40 -28.44 28.68
CA GLN A 119 0.10 -29.80 28.52
C GLN A 119 -1.04 -30.80 28.31
N VAL A 120 -0.79 -31.84 27.51
CA VAL A 120 -1.66 -33.04 27.43
C VAL A 120 -0.83 -34.27 27.78
N THR A 121 -1.32 -35.09 28.71
CA THR A 121 -0.65 -36.35 29.12
C THR A 121 -1.59 -37.54 29.07
N GLY A 122 -1.03 -38.75 28.92
CA GLY A 122 -1.79 -40.02 28.97
C GLY A 122 -2.38 -40.50 27.63
N GLY A 123 -2.36 -39.68 26.58
CA GLY A 123 -2.82 -40.05 25.23
C GLY A 123 -2.17 -39.19 24.14
N ASN A 124 -2.48 -39.47 22.87
CA ASN A 124 -1.99 -38.71 21.71
C ASN A 124 -3.13 -37.90 21.06
N SER A 125 -3.73 -36.99 21.84
CA SER A 125 -4.96 -36.28 21.44
C SER A 125 -4.68 -34.86 20.95
N ASN A 126 -5.41 -34.42 19.92
CA ASN A 126 -5.44 -33.02 19.50
C ASN A 126 -6.09 -32.16 20.58
N LEU A 127 -5.69 -30.89 20.71
CA LEU A 127 -6.27 -29.97 21.67
C LEU A 127 -6.86 -28.73 20.96
N PHE A 128 -8.16 -28.51 21.19
CA PHE A 128 -8.90 -27.35 20.71
C PHE A 128 -9.27 -26.43 21.88
N LEU A 129 -8.82 -25.18 21.83
CA LEU A 129 -9.11 -24.13 22.80
C LEU A 129 -9.99 -23.05 22.19
N MET A 130 -11.27 -23.04 22.59
CA MET A 130 -12.28 -22.10 22.07
C MET A 130 -12.67 -21.07 23.14
N ASN A 131 -12.37 -19.80 22.89
CA ASN A 131 -12.87 -18.68 23.69
C ASN A 131 -13.33 -17.51 22.78
N PRO A 132 -14.65 -17.32 22.58
CA PRO A 132 -15.18 -16.23 21.76
C PRO A 132 -14.75 -14.83 22.20
N ALA A 133 -14.41 -14.64 23.48
CA ALA A 133 -14.01 -13.34 24.02
C ALA A 133 -12.55 -12.98 23.72
N GLY A 134 -11.73 -13.92 23.23
CA GLY A 134 -10.32 -13.72 22.92
C GLY A 134 -9.35 -14.51 23.79
N ILE A 135 -8.11 -14.62 23.34
CA ILE A 135 -7.05 -15.40 23.99
C ILE A 135 -5.73 -14.61 23.93
N VAL A 136 -5.07 -14.46 25.06
CA VAL A 136 -3.73 -13.86 25.18
C VAL A 136 -2.77 -14.94 25.68
N PHE A 137 -1.81 -15.32 24.84
CA PHE A 137 -0.64 -16.09 25.23
C PHE A 137 0.47 -15.12 25.62
N GLY A 138 0.82 -15.07 26.90
CA GLY A 138 1.91 -14.25 27.43
C GLY A 138 3.30 -14.78 27.01
N GLN A 139 4.36 -14.05 27.38
CA GLN A 139 5.74 -14.36 27.00
C GLN A 139 6.23 -15.74 27.48
N ASN A 140 5.70 -16.20 28.60
CA ASN A 140 6.06 -17.49 29.19
C ASN A 140 5.14 -18.62 28.71
N ALA A 141 4.14 -18.32 27.87
CA ALA A 141 3.25 -19.32 27.31
C ALA A 141 4.02 -20.35 26.46
N ARG A 142 3.76 -21.64 26.71
CA ARG A 142 4.35 -22.78 26.00
C ARG A 142 3.29 -23.87 25.81
N LEU A 143 3.53 -24.74 24.83
CA LEU A 143 2.72 -25.92 24.58
C LEU A 143 3.57 -27.19 24.74
N ASP A 144 3.00 -28.19 25.41
CA ASP A 144 3.48 -29.58 25.44
C ASP A 144 2.31 -30.50 25.08
N VAL A 145 1.98 -30.49 23.79
CA VAL A 145 0.84 -31.20 23.22
C VAL A 145 1.38 -32.25 22.22
N PRO A 146 1.04 -33.54 22.37
CA PRO A 146 1.63 -34.61 21.56
C PRO A 146 1.08 -34.66 20.13
N ALA A 147 -0.09 -34.06 19.87
CA ALA A 147 -0.73 -33.95 18.56
C ALA A 147 -0.99 -32.47 18.19
N ALA A 148 -1.95 -32.18 17.30
CA ALA A 148 -2.22 -30.83 16.82
C ALA A 148 -2.85 -29.92 17.89
N PHE A 149 -2.57 -28.62 17.80
CA PHE A 149 -3.16 -27.59 18.65
C PHE A 149 -3.93 -26.55 17.82
N THR A 150 -5.14 -26.20 18.26
CA THR A 150 -5.95 -25.13 17.67
C THR A 150 -6.46 -24.19 18.74
N ALA A 151 -6.18 -22.90 18.61
CA ALA A 151 -6.81 -21.85 19.39
C ALA A 151 -7.77 -21.05 18.50
N THR A 152 -9.00 -20.83 18.97
CA THR A 152 -10.03 -20.17 18.18
C THR A 152 -10.93 -19.26 19.01
N THR A 153 -11.41 -18.19 18.39
CA THR A 153 -12.43 -17.28 18.93
C THR A 153 -13.80 -17.49 18.29
N ALA A 154 -13.97 -18.62 17.59
CA ALA A 154 -15.25 -19.09 17.11
C ALA A 154 -16.25 -19.29 18.26
N THR A 155 -17.54 -19.15 17.97
CA THR A 155 -18.66 -19.52 18.85
C THR A 155 -19.06 -20.98 18.76
N GLY A 156 -18.53 -21.72 17.77
CA GLY A 156 -18.73 -23.16 17.69
C GLY A 156 -17.66 -23.89 16.88
N ILE A 157 -17.51 -25.19 17.17
CA ILE A 157 -16.71 -26.15 16.41
C ILE A 157 -17.65 -27.20 15.82
N GLY A 158 -17.61 -27.39 14.51
CA GLY A 158 -18.44 -28.35 13.80
C GLY A 158 -17.82 -29.74 13.85
N LEU A 159 -18.61 -30.75 14.23
CA LEU A 159 -18.26 -32.17 14.16
C LEU A 159 -19.35 -32.90 13.38
N SER A 160 -19.00 -33.43 12.20
CA SER A 160 -19.95 -34.03 11.27
C SER A 160 -21.12 -33.07 10.94
N ASN A 161 -22.35 -33.37 11.41
CA ASN A 161 -23.56 -32.55 11.20
C ASN A 161 -24.00 -31.82 12.49
N GLN A 162 -23.16 -31.77 13.53
CA GLN A 162 -23.50 -31.18 14.83
C GLN A 162 -22.47 -30.12 15.22
N TRP A 163 -22.85 -29.26 16.17
CA TRP A 163 -22.04 -28.12 16.61
C TRP A 163 -21.72 -28.23 18.10
N PHE A 164 -20.43 -28.21 18.43
CA PHE A 164 -19.97 -27.94 19.78
C PHE A 164 -19.98 -26.43 20.01
N SER A 165 -21.00 -25.93 20.71
CA SER A 165 -21.19 -24.50 20.94
C SER A 165 -20.45 -23.99 22.18
N ALA A 166 -19.89 -22.78 22.09
CA ALA A 166 -19.30 -22.07 23.22
C ALA A 166 -20.36 -21.50 24.18
N THR A 167 -21.53 -21.08 23.65
CA THR A 167 -22.55 -20.32 24.38
C THR A 167 -23.81 -21.13 24.68
N GLU A 168 -24.16 -22.08 23.81
CA GLU A 168 -25.38 -22.89 23.96
C GLU A 168 -25.13 -24.22 24.70
N PRO A 169 -26.18 -24.84 25.29
CA PRO A 169 -26.09 -26.19 25.83
C PRO A 169 -25.70 -27.22 24.75
N ASN A 170 -24.82 -28.16 25.10
CA ASN A 170 -24.36 -29.19 24.16
C ASN A 170 -24.93 -30.58 24.51
N ASN A 171 -25.22 -31.37 23.48
CA ASN A 171 -25.48 -32.80 23.62
C ASN A 171 -24.22 -33.59 23.22
N TYR A 172 -23.35 -33.85 24.20
CA TYR A 172 -22.02 -34.43 23.96
C TYR A 172 -22.05 -35.79 23.26
N ALA A 173 -23.02 -36.65 23.58
CA ALA A 173 -23.15 -37.97 22.97
C ALA A 173 -23.31 -37.91 21.44
N THR A 174 -23.90 -36.84 20.91
CA THR A 174 -24.12 -36.66 19.46
C THR A 174 -22.95 -35.98 18.72
N LEU A 175 -21.96 -35.45 19.43
CA LEU A 175 -20.80 -34.75 18.86
C LEU A 175 -19.71 -35.73 18.42
N VAL A 176 -20.05 -36.62 17.47
CA VAL A 176 -19.17 -37.66 16.91
C VAL A 176 -18.46 -37.20 15.63
N GLY A 177 -17.31 -37.81 15.34
CA GLY A 177 -16.45 -37.47 14.19
C GLY A 177 -15.35 -36.45 14.52
N THR A 178 -14.64 -35.98 13.50
CA THR A 178 -13.51 -35.05 13.66
C THR A 178 -13.96 -33.59 13.51
N PRO A 179 -13.33 -32.64 14.24
CA PRO A 179 -13.54 -31.21 14.00
C PRO A 179 -13.26 -30.83 12.55
N SER A 180 -14.25 -30.21 11.90
CA SER A 180 -14.20 -29.90 10.47
C SER A 180 -14.70 -28.51 10.10
N ALA A 181 -15.20 -27.72 11.05
CA ALA A 181 -15.62 -26.34 10.81
C ALA A 181 -15.56 -25.47 12.07
N PHE A 182 -15.50 -24.16 11.89
CA PHE A 182 -15.54 -23.15 12.94
C PHE A 182 -16.60 -22.10 12.61
N ASP A 183 -17.50 -21.86 13.55
CA ASP A 183 -18.59 -20.90 13.41
C ASP A 183 -18.19 -19.58 14.08
N PHE A 184 -18.13 -18.50 13.31
CA PHE A 184 -17.91 -17.14 13.80
C PHE A 184 -19.19 -16.30 13.74
N SER A 185 -20.36 -16.96 13.70
CA SER A 185 -21.66 -16.30 13.79
C SER A 185 -21.85 -15.71 15.19
N THR A 186 -21.39 -14.47 15.33
CA THR A 186 -21.56 -13.65 16.51
C THR A 186 -22.27 -12.36 16.10
N THR A 187 -23.01 -11.75 17.03
CA THR A 187 -23.65 -10.45 16.83
C THR A 187 -22.65 -9.30 16.92
N GLY A 188 -21.35 -9.55 16.67
CA GLY A 188 -20.23 -8.66 16.97
C GLY A 188 -18.94 -9.01 16.23
N THR A 189 -17.84 -8.29 16.49
CA THR A 189 -16.52 -8.73 16.00
C THR A 189 -16.04 -9.89 16.88
N PRO A 190 -15.57 -11.02 16.30
CA PRO A 190 -14.98 -12.09 17.08
C PRO A 190 -13.80 -11.62 17.91
N GLY A 191 -13.52 -12.29 19.03
CA GLY A 191 -12.38 -11.94 19.89
C GLY A 191 -11.04 -12.00 19.15
N ALA A 192 -10.04 -11.31 19.69
CA ALA A 192 -8.68 -11.34 19.15
C ALA A 192 -7.83 -12.42 19.85
N ILE A 193 -6.85 -12.94 19.11
CA ILE A 193 -5.79 -13.81 19.63
C ILE A 193 -4.48 -13.02 19.63
N VAL A 194 -3.84 -12.89 20.79
CA VAL A 194 -2.52 -12.28 20.92
C VAL A 194 -1.54 -13.33 21.42
N ASN A 195 -0.41 -13.51 20.74
CA ASN A 195 0.65 -14.42 21.14
C ASN A 195 1.97 -13.67 21.28
N ALA A 196 2.48 -13.60 22.51
CA ALA A 196 3.84 -13.16 22.83
C ALA A 196 4.75 -14.34 23.24
N GLY A 197 4.20 -15.56 23.33
CA GLY A 197 4.91 -16.75 23.77
C GLY A 197 5.51 -17.57 22.62
N GLN A 198 6.13 -18.70 22.98
CA GLN A 198 6.70 -19.65 22.02
C GLN A 198 5.80 -20.88 21.94
N LEU A 199 4.90 -20.88 20.96
CA LEU A 199 3.93 -21.94 20.75
C LEU A 199 4.53 -22.97 19.80
N SER A 200 4.86 -24.15 20.34
CA SER A 200 5.44 -25.25 19.55
C SER A 200 4.61 -26.51 19.71
N VAL A 201 4.29 -27.19 18.60
CA VAL A 201 3.70 -28.53 18.61
C VAL A 201 4.75 -29.59 18.29
N ALA A 202 4.41 -30.87 18.51
CA ALA A 202 5.28 -31.98 18.18
C ALA A 202 5.55 -32.09 16.67
N ASN A 203 6.64 -32.77 16.29
CA ASN A 203 7.03 -32.93 14.89
C ASN A 203 5.92 -33.63 14.07
N GLY A 204 5.62 -33.12 12.89
CA GLY A 204 4.55 -33.61 12.02
C GLY A 204 3.14 -33.14 12.39
N GLN A 205 3.00 -32.31 13.43
CA GLN A 205 1.69 -31.85 13.92
C GLN A 205 1.38 -30.40 13.50
N ASN A 206 0.10 -30.04 13.53
CA ASN A 206 -0.38 -28.75 13.04
C ASN A 206 -0.67 -27.77 14.18
N LEU A 207 -0.45 -26.48 13.91
CA LEU A 207 -0.74 -25.36 14.79
C LEU A 207 -1.67 -24.37 14.09
N SER A 208 -2.85 -24.12 14.66
CA SER A 208 -3.86 -23.22 14.08
C SER A 208 -4.28 -22.11 15.05
N LEU A 209 -4.25 -20.85 14.60
CA LEU A 209 -4.77 -19.69 15.32
C LEU A 209 -5.87 -19.00 14.48
N LEU A 210 -7.11 -19.02 14.97
CA LEU A 210 -8.29 -18.56 14.24
C LEU A 210 -9.04 -17.47 15.02
N GLY A 211 -8.89 -16.22 14.60
CA GLY A 211 -9.30 -15.03 15.35
C GLY A 211 -10.23 -14.07 14.60
N GLY A 212 -10.84 -13.11 15.28
CA GLY A 212 -11.31 -11.88 14.63
C GLY A 212 -10.13 -11.01 14.20
N THR A 213 -9.09 -10.95 15.03
CA THR A 213 -7.77 -10.38 14.76
C THR A 213 -6.72 -11.32 15.36
N VAL A 214 -5.55 -11.48 14.71
CA VAL A 214 -4.46 -12.30 15.26
C VAL A 214 -3.16 -11.51 15.27
N VAL A 215 -2.55 -11.36 16.45
CA VAL A 215 -1.25 -10.71 16.62
C VAL A 215 -0.28 -11.68 17.27
N SER A 216 0.69 -12.21 16.52
CA SER A 216 1.74 -13.08 17.03
C SER A 216 3.09 -12.40 16.97
N THR A 217 3.49 -11.76 18.07
CA THR A 217 4.84 -11.20 18.27
C THR A 217 5.82 -12.25 18.81
N GLY A 218 5.31 -13.32 19.44
CA GLY A 218 6.07 -14.52 19.76
C GLY A 218 6.12 -15.52 18.60
N GLY A 219 6.87 -16.62 18.78
CA GLY A 219 7.10 -17.61 17.74
C GLY A 219 6.03 -18.71 17.65
N LEU A 220 5.75 -19.11 16.41
CA LEU A 220 4.88 -20.21 16.04
C LEU A 220 5.73 -21.31 15.38
N ASN A 221 5.76 -22.50 15.98
CA ASN A 221 6.62 -23.59 15.54
C ASN A 221 5.80 -24.88 15.34
N ALA A 222 5.83 -25.42 14.13
CA ALA A 222 5.26 -26.72 13.78
C ALA A 222 6.25 -27.52 12.93
N PRO A 223 7.34 -28.04 13.53
CA PRO A 223 8.36 -28.78 12.79
C PRO A 223 7.72 -29.93 12.01
N GLY A 224 8.03 -30.06 10.71
CA GLY A 224 7.47 -31.11 9.86
C GLY A 224 5.94 -31.08 9.69
N GLY A 225 5.24 -30.07 10.20
CA GLY A 225 3.79 -29.92 10.12
C GLY A 225 3.38 -28.53 9.64
N GLN A 226 2.12 -28.15 9.83
CA GLN A 226 1.55 -26.96 9.19
C GLN A 226 1.16 -25.87 10.18
N ILE A 227 1.39 -24.61 9.81
CA ILE A 227 0.90 -23.42 10.54
C ILE A 227 -0.23 -22.77 9.75
N ASN A 228 -1.38 -22.57 10.39
CA ASN A 228 -2.51 -21.87 9.81
C ASN A 228 -2.92 -20.70 10.71
N VAL A 229 -2.82 -19.48 10.19
CA VAL A 229 -3.30 -18.29 10.87
C VAL A 229 -4.33 -17.62 9.99
N ALA A 230 -5.55 -17.47 10.49
CA ALA A 230 -6.63 -16.85 9.74
C ALA A 230 -7.42 -15.90 10.61
N THR A 231 -7.77 -14.75 10.02
CA THR A 231 -8.81 -13.90 10.57
C THR A 231 -10.13 -14.19 9.86
N VAL A 232 -11.22 -14.18 10.61
CA VAL A 232 -12.56 -14.47 10.10
C VAL A 232 -13.49 -13.35 10.55
N PRO A 233 -14.25 -12.71 9.63
CA PRO A 233 -15.17 -11.66 10.03
C PRO A 233 -16.32 -12.30 10.81
N GLY A 234 -16.93 -11.53 11.71
CA GLY A 234 -18.18 -11.96 12.35
C GLY A 234 -19.22 -12.37 11.30
N GLN A 235 -20.08 -13.33 11.64
CA GLN A 235 -21.16 -13.84 10.77
C GLN A 235 -20.71 -14.81 9.65
N SER A 236 -19.50 -15.33 9.74
CA SER A 236 -18.96 -16.26 8.74
C SER A 236 -18.69 -17.66 9.30
N LEU A 237 -18.76 -18.66 8.42
CA LEU A 237 -18.42 -20.05 8.71
C LEU A 237 -17.11 -20.40 8.01
N LEU A 238 -16.12 -20.91 8.75
CA LEU A 238 -14.87 -21.43 8.19
C LEU A 238 -14.93 -22.97 8.17
N ARG A 239 -14.95 -23.58 6.98
CA ARG A 239 -14.92 -25.05 6.85
C ARG A 239 -13.50 -25.53 6.52
N ILE A 240 -13.09 -26.62 7.15
CA ILE A 240 -11.85 -27.34 6.85
C ILE A 240 -12.12 -28.22 5.63
N THR A 241 -11.61 -27.80 4.48
CA THR A 241 -11.72 -28.55 3.24
C THR A 241 -10.49 -29.45 3.12
N GLN A 242 -10.57 -30.63 3.72
CA GLN A 242 -9.48 -31.63 3.83
C GLN A 242 -8.37 -31.27 4.84
N PRO A 243 -7.72 -32.28 5.47
CA PRO A 243 -6.61 -32.04 6.37
C PRO A 243 -5.49 -31.26 5.67
N GLY A 244 -5.27 -30.01 6.08
CA GLY A 244 -4.20 -29.16 5.57
C GLY A 244 -4.58 -28.09 4.52
N HIS A 245 -5.86 -27.93 4.18
CA HIS A 245 -6.33 -26.81 3.33
C HIS A 245 -7.56 -26.11 3.95
N LEU A 246 -7.48 -24.79 4.14
CA LEU A 246 -8.56 -23.96 4.71
C LEU A 246 -9.29 -23.15 3.62
N LEU A 247 -10.23 -23.73 2.86
CA LEU A 247 -11.00 -22.94 1.89
C LEU A 247 -12.45 -23.44 1.65
N SER A 248 -13.37 -23.08 2.55
CA SER A 248 -14.64 -22.46 2.12
C SER A 248 -15.19 -21.56 3.23
N LEU A 249 -15.31 -20.27 2.93
CA LEU A 249 -15.98 -19.29 3.77
C LEU A 249 -17.44 -19.21 3.32
N GLU A 250 -18.38 -19.62 4.16
CA GLU A 250 -19.82 -19.53 3.87
C GLU A 250 -20.40 -18.31 4.61
N ILE A 251 -21.02 -17.38 3.87
CA ILE A 251 -21.58 -16.13 4.39
C ILE A 251 -23.10 -16.29 4.59
N LEU A 252 -23.59 -16.05 5.81
CA LEU A 252 -25.03 -15.98 6.11
C LEU A 252 -25.45 -14.53 6.43
N PRO A 253 -26.63 -14.04 5.99
CA PRO A 253 -27.05 -12.66 6.22
C PRO A 253 -27.85 -12.48 7.54
N SER A 254 -27.49 -11.49 8.39
CA SER A 254 -28.42 -10.53 9.07
C SER A 254 -27.76 -9.69 10.20
N ASP A 255 -28.46 -8.62 10.61
CA ASP A 255 -28.05 -7.46 11.42
C ASP A 255 -27.82 -7.70 12.94
N ALA A 256 -26.71 -7.17 13.51
CA ALA A 256 -26.54 -6.53 14.84
C ALA A 256 -25.04 -6.45 15.25
N PRO A 257 -24.58 -5.42 16.01
CA PRO A 257 -23.17 -5.31 16.46
C PRO A 257 -22.92 -5.28 17.99
N LEU A 258 -21.77 -5.80 18.43
CA LEU A 258 -20.99 -5.50 19.65
C LEU A 258 -19.49 -5.74 19.36
N THR A 259 -18.58 -4.86 19.77
CA THR A 259 -17.13 -4.97 19.47
C THR A 259 -16.25 -5.17 20.72
N PRO A 260 -15.05 -5.77 20.58
CA PRO A 260 -14.18 -6.24 21.65
C PRO A 260 -13.20 -5.13 22.05
N LEU A 261 -13.68 -4.14 22.79
CA LEU A 261 -12.88 -3.01 23.27
C LEU A 261 -11.98 -3.34 24.50
N SER A 262 -11.80 -4.62 24.86
CA SER A 262 -11.10 -5.01 26.10
C SER A 262 -9.61 -5.33 25.93
N LEU A 263 -9.10 -5.61 24.72
CA LEU A 263 -7.73 -6.14 24.59
C LEU A 263 -6.61 -5.10 24.69
N PRO A 264 -6.68 -3.90 24.07
CA PRO A 264 -5.66 -2.86 24.24
C PRO A 264 -5.49 -2.40 25.70
N GLN A 265 -6.56 -2.45 26.50
CA GLN A 265 -6.53 -2.15 27.94
C GLN A 265 -5.94 -3.29 28.78
N LEU A 266 -6.12 -4.55 28.36
CA LEU A 266 -5.49 -5.73 28.99
C LEU A 266 -3.99 -5.83 28.67
N LEU A 267 -3.58 -5.42 27.46
CA LEU A 267 -2.19 -5.55 26.94
C LEU A 267 -1.20 -4.54 27.53
N THR A 268 -1.66 -3.42 28.09
CA THR A 268 -0.79 -2.43 28.74
C THR A 268 -0.56 -2.70 30.24
N GLY A 269 -1.17 -3.76 30.78
CA GLY A 269 -1.19 -4.06 32.22
C GLY A 269 -0.25 -5.18 32.70
N SER A 270 0.32 -6.03 31.82
CA SER A 270 1.05 -7.22 32.30
C SER A 270 2.11 -7.85 31.39
N GLY A 271 2.58 -7.24 30.30
CA GLY A 271 3.71 -7.82 29.54
C GLY A 271 4.18 -7.00 28.34
N ASP A 272 5.46 -7.10 28.01
CA ASP A 272 6.06 -6.50 26.81
C ASP A 272 5.64 -7.32 25.58
N THR A 273 4.42 -7.07 25.10
CA THR A 273 3.78 -7.87 24.03
C THR A 273 4.18 -7.42 22.62
N GLY A 274 5.06 -6.43 22.48
CA GLY A 274 5.40 -5.80 21.19
C GLY A 274 4.28 -4.95 20.59
N ILE A 275 3.19 -4.73 21.33
CA ILE A 275 2.07 -3.87 20.96
C ILE A 275 2.05 -2.67 21.91
N VAL A 276 2.00 -1.47 21.36
CA VAL A 276 1.80 -0.24 22.14
C VAL A 276 0.46 0.37 21.80
N VAL A 277 -0.10 1.12 22.75
CA VAL A 277 -1.28 1.92 22.50
C VAL A 277 -0.79 3.35 22.34
N ASN A 278 -0.99 3.93 21.16
CA ASN A 278 -0.53 5.27 20.89
C ASN A 278 -1.35 6.33 21.63
N GLY A 279 -0.92 7.60 21.51
CA GLY A 279 -1.59 8.73 22.15
C GLY A 279 -3.06 8.94 21.77
N THR A 280 -3.57 8.24 20.73
CA THR A 280 -4.97 8.27 20.29
C THR A 280 -5.78 7.05 20.77
N GLY A 281 -5.18 6.13 21.53
CA GLY A 281 -5.85 4.93 22.04
C GLY A 281 -5.90 3.76 21.06
N GLN A 282 -5.26 3.88 19.89
CA GLN A 282 -5.18 2.82 18.88
C GLN A 282 -4.00 1.89 19.18
N ALA A 283 -4.22 0.58 19.05
CA ALA A 283 -3.14 -0.39 19.12
C ALA A 283 -2.25 -0.26 17.87
N GLU A 284 -0.95 -0.20 18.08
CA GLU A 284 0.06 -0.17 17.02
C GLU A 284 1.22 -1.09 17.39
N LEU A 285 1.96 -1.52 16.38
CA LEU A 285 3.18 -2.29 16.60
C LEU A 285 4.28 -1.39 17.17
N ALA A 286 4.90 -1.85 18.26
CA ALA A 286 6.03 -1.16 18.87
C ALA A 286 7.16 -1.00 17.85
N GLY A 287 7.78 0.19 17.80
CA GLY A 287 8.90 0.48 16.90
C GLY A 287 8.51 0.91 15.48
N SER A 288 7.51 0.28 14.85
CA SER A 288 7.07 0.64 13.50
C SER A 288 5.95 1.68 13.46
N GLY A 289 5.10 1.73 14.50
CA GLY A 289 3.92 2.61 14.55
C GLY A 289 2.84 2.23 13.53
N LEU A 290 2.88 1.01 12.98
CA LEU A 290 1.82 0.51 12.11
C LEU A 290 0.56 0.24 12.95
N PRO A 291 -0.60 0.82 12.59
CA PRO A 291 -1.85 0.57 13.31
C PRO A 291 -2.27 -0.89 13.12
N ILE A 292 -2.88 -1.46 14.17
CA ILE A 292 -3.51 -2.78 14.15
C ILE A 292 -5.02 -2.57 14.17
N GLU A 293 -5.71 -3.07 13.16
CA GLU A 293 -7.15 -2.97 12.97
C GLU A 293 -7.85 -4.34 13.11
N ASP A 294 -9.19 -4.31 13.19
CA ASP A 294 -9.99 -5.51 13.17
C ASP A 294 -9.81 -6.28 11.84
N GLY A 295 -9.54 -7.58 11.92
CA GLY A 295 -9.28 -8.40 10.73
C GLY A 295 -7.82 -8.41 10.27
N ASP A 296 -6.91 -7.75 10.99
CA ASP A 296 -5.48 -7.80 10.70
C ASP A 296 -4.81 -9.08 11.21
N ILE A 297 -3.75 -9.48 10.51
CA ILE A 297 -2.75 -10.42 11.00
C ILE A 297 -1.42 -9.71 11.17
N VAL A 298 -0.79 -9.92 12.32
CA VAL A 298 0.64 -9.66 12.54
C VAL A 298 1.33 -10.97 12.88
N ALA A 299 2.46 -11.26 12.25
CA ALA A 299 3.29 -12.40 12.58
C ALA A 299 4.77 -12.02 12.56
N ASN A 300 5.49 -12.33 13.65
CA ASN A 300 6.93 -12.06 13.75
C ASN A 300 7.79 -13.31 13.46
N GLN A 301 7.51 -14.46 14.07
CA GLN A 301 8.31 -15.69 13.87
C GLN A 301 7.43 -16.90 13.51
N VAL A 302 7.71 -17.53 12.37
CA VAL A 302 6.99 -18.70 11.87
C VAL A 302 7.99 -19.74 11.36
N THR A 303 7.96 -20.96 11.91
CA THR A 303 8.77 -22.09 11.46
C THR A 303 7.90 -23.33 11.25
N SER A 304 7.82 -23.87 10.03
CA SER A 304 7.00 -25.06 9.74
C SER A 304 7.42 -25.85 8.49
N GLN A 305 6.70 -26.93 8.18
CA GLN A 305 6.75 -27.50 6.82
C GLN A 305 6.02 -26.59 5.84
N THR A 306 4.75 -26.25 6.11
CA THR A 306 4.00 -25.28 5.31
C THR A 306 3.34 -24.23 6.21
N ALA A 307 3.12 -23.03 5.70
CA ALA A 307 2.42 -21.99 6.44
C ALA A 307 1.46 -21.19 5.56
N THR A 308 0.27 -20.91 6.08
CA THR A 308 -0.70 -20.00 5.45
C THR A 308 -1.16 -18.95 6.45
N LEU A 309 -0.96 -17.68 6.11
CA LEU A 309 -1.42 -16.51 6.84
C LEU A 309 -2.49 -15.79 6.00
N SER A 310 -3.74 -15.72 6.45
CA SER A 310 -4.88 -15.18 5.69
C SER A 310 -5.66 -14.10 6.45
N ALA A 311 -5.38 -12.84 6.11
CA ALA A 311 -5.97 -11.65 6.74
C ALA A 311 -7.22 -11.15 6.00
N GLN A 312 -8.23 -10.72 6.75
CA GLN A 312 -9.46 -10.09 6.24
C GLN A 312 -9.30 -8.60 5.97
N ASN A 313 -8.27 -8.00 6.57
CA ASN A 313 -7.85 -6.64 6.31
C ASN A 313 -6.39 -6.67 5.88
N ASN A 314 -5.45 -6.27 6.74
CA ASN A 314 -4.04 -6.24 6.41
C ASN A 314 -3.25 -7.42 6.99
N LEU A 315 -2.26 -7.90 6.23
CA LEU A 315 -1.21 -8.77 6.76
C LEU A 315 0.06 -7.92 6.94
N SER A 316 0.43 -7.64 8.19
CA SER A 316 1.59 -6.80 8.52
C SER A 316 2.75 -7.64 9.05
N LEU A 317 3.86 -7.63 8.33
CA LEU A 317 5.07 -8.39 8.59
C LEU A 317 6.23 -7.42 8.81
N VAL A 318 6.47 -7.08 10.08
CA VAL A 318 7.50 -6.13 10.50
C VAL A 318 8.64 -6.92 11.13
N GLU A 319 9.84 -6.82 10.54
CA GLU A 319 11.06 -7.46 11.04
C GLU A 319 10.85 -8.97 11.28
N SER A 320 10.00 -9.58 10.44
CA SER A 320 9.53 -10.95 10.62
C SER A 320 10.52 -11.97 10.07
N THR A 321 10.61 -13.13 10.71
CA THR A 321 11.33 -14.32 10.24
C THR A 321 10.34 -15.45 9.96
N LEU A 322 10.17 -15.77 8.67
CA LEU A 322 9.27 -16.80 8.16
C LEU A 322 10.10 -17.87 7.45
N GLN A 323 10.07 -19.10 7.97
CA GLN A 323 10.87 -20.22 7.47
C GLN A 323 10.01 -21.47 7.27
N THR A 324 9.95 -21.98 6.04
CA THR A 324 9.19 -23.19 5.71
C THR A 324 10.02 -24.17 4.87
N THR A 325 9.83 -25.48 5.04
CA THR A 325 10.50 -26.49 4.18
C THR A 325 9.71 -26.82 2.90
N GLY A 326 8.40 -26.57 2.90
CA GLY A 326 7.48 -26.54 1.76
C GLY A 326 6.85 -25.15 1.64
N ASP A 327 5.62 -25.03 1.15
CA ASP A 327 5.01 -23.75 0.72
C ASP A 327 4.73 -22.73 1.85
N LEU A 328 4.84 -21.44 1.49
CA LEU A 328 4.46 -20.28 2.31
C LEU A 328 3.46 -19.38 1.56
N ASN A 329 2.25 -19.22 2.11
CA ASN A 329 1.18 -18.39 1.56
C ASN A 329 0.88 -17.19 2.46
N LEU A 330 0.99 -15.98 1.91
CA LEU A 330 0.77 -14.70 2.58
C LEU A 330 -0.40 -13.98 1.90
N LEU A 331 -1.58 -13.94 2.53
CA LEU A 331 -2.82 -13.51 1.90
C LEU A 331 -3.48 -12.38 2.70
N ALA A 332 -3.95 -11.34 2.01
CA ALA A 332 -4.71 -10.24 2.59
C ALA A 332 -5.83 -9.76 1.65
N GLN A 333 -7.02 -9.47 2.20
CA GLN A 333 -8.12 -8.87 1.44
C GLN A 333 -7.92 -7.36 1.18
N ASP A 334 -7.08 -6.69 1.97
CA ASP A 334 -6.63 -5.33 1.70
C ASP A 334 -5.17 -5.38 1.19
N THR A 335 -4.20 -5.19 2.09
CA THR A 335 -2.79 -5.05 1.74
C THR A 335 -1.91 -6.05 2.50
N VAL A 336 -0.95 -6.68 1.80
CA VAL A 336 0.20 -7.33 2.44
C VAL A 336 1.31 -6.30 2.61
N ARG A 337 1.71 -6.00 3.85
CA ARG A 337 2.75 -5.04 4.19
C ARG A 337 3.98 -5.73 4.75
N VAL A 338 5.13 -5.51 4.14
CA VAL A 338 6.42 -6.03 4.61
C VAL A 338 7.34 -4.86 4.93
N ARG A 339 7.96 -4.90 6.11
CA ARG A 339 8.92 -3.89 6.57
C ARG A 339 10.13 -4.57 7.20
N ASP A 340 11.33 -4.10 6.87
CA ASP A 340 12.55 -4.34 7.64
C ASP A 340 13.03 -3.04 8.31
N SER A 341 14.14 -3.12 9.04
CA SER A 341 14.84 -1.95 9.56
C SER A 341 16.34 -2.13 9.48
N VAL A 342 17.09 -1.04 9.67
CA VAL A 342 18.56 -1.08 9.74
C VAL A 342 19.06 -2.03 10.83
N ALA A 343 18.27 -2.27 11.88
CA ALA A 343 18.65 -3.14 12.99
C ALA A 343 18.25 -4.60 12.76
N ASN A 344 17.08 -4.85 12.16
CA ASN A 344 16.50 -6.18 12.06
C ASN A 344 16.03 -6.46 10.62
N PRO A 345 16.48 -7.54 9.98
CA PRO A 345 16.01 -7.91 8.66
C PRO A 345 14.59 -8.49 8.69
N PHE A 346 13.91 -8.36 7.57
CA PHE A 346 12.84 -9.29 7.21
C PHE A 346 13.45 -10.54 6.56
N ILE A 347 12.95 -11.73 6.91
CA ILE A 347 13.42 -13.01 6.39
C ILE A 347 12.20 -13.80 5.92
N ALA A 348 12.14 -14.13 4.64
CA ALA A 348 11.20 -15.12 4.10
C ALA A 348 11.99 -16.18 3.33
N LYS A 349 12.09 -17.40 3.89
CA LYS A 349 12.77 -18.53 3.25
C LYS A 349 11.84 -19.72 3.21
N THR A 350 11.49 -20.14 1.99
CA THR A 350 10.66 -21.33 1.76
C THR A 350 11.40 -22.34 0.91
N GLY A 351 11.28 -23.64 1.24
CA GLY A 351 11.75 -24.73 0.39
C GLY A 351 10.80 -25.07 -0.75
N GLY A 352 9.51 -24.72 -0.62
CA GLY A 352 8.49 -24.83 -1.66
C GLY A 352 8.23 -23.48 -2.35
N ASN A 353 6.98 -23.21 -2.70
CA ASN A 353 6.54 -21.96 -3.31
C ASN A 353 6.37 -20.84 -2.26
N LEU A 354 6.54 -19.59 -2.70
CA LEU A 354 6.21 -18.37 -1.97
C LEU A 354 5.11 -17.62 -2.71
N TYR A 355 3.91 -17.57 -2.14
CA TYR A 355 2.76 -16.91 -2.75
C TYR A 355 2.28 -15.74 -1.89
N VAL A 356 2.31 -14.53 -2.46
CA VAL A 356 1.90 -13.29 -1.79
C VAL A 356 0.73 -12.68 -2.55
N GLU A 357 -0.45 -12.60 -1.91
CA GLU A 357 -1.64 -11.98 -2.50
C GLU A 357 -2.19 -10.90 -1.57
N GLY A 358 -2.30 -9.68 -2.07
CA GLY A 358 -3.07 -8.61 -1.45
C GLY A 358 -4.07 -8.06 -2.46
N ILE A 359 -5.37 -8.15 -2.21
CA ILE A 359 -6.38 -7.79 -3.23
C ILE A 359 -6.28 -6.31 -3.64
N GLN A 360 -6.10 -5.41 -2.67
CA GLN A 360 -5.95 -3.97 -2.93
C GLN A 360 -4.50 -3.53 -3.10
N GLY A 361 -3.54 -4.31 -2.58
CA GLY A 361 -2.13 -4.04 -2.82
C GLY A 361 -1.14 -5.00 -2.17
N VAL A 362 0.07 -4.98 -2.68
CA VAL A 362 1.26 -5.58 -2.06
C VAL A 362 2.26 -4.46 -1.87
N ASP A 363 2.71 -4.26 -0.65
CA ASP A 363 3.58 -3.16 -0.24
C ASP A 363 4.79 -3.73 0.52
N ILE A 364 5.87 -3.98 -0.20
CA ILE A 364 7.12 -4.51 0.34
C ILE A 364 8.15 -3.38 0.35
N LEU A 365 8.65 -3.08 1.54
CA LEU A 365 9.79 -2.20 1.78
C LEU A 365 10.78 -2.93 2.69
N ALA A 366 11.65 -3.73 2.06
CA ALA A 366 12.55 -4.67 2.71
C ALA A 366 14.01 -4.47 2.21
N LEU A 367 14.41 -3.21 2.09
CA LEU A 367 15.74 -2.74 1.66
C LEU A 367 16.30 -1.73 2.68
N ASN A 368 16.23 -2.08 3.97
CA ASN A 368 16.93 -1.33 5.02
C ASN A 368 18.02 -2.17 5.70
N HIS A 369 18.09 -3.48 5.42
CA HIS A 369 19.07 -4.40 6.01
C HIS A 369 19.84 -5.23 4.97
N LEU A 370 21.13 -5.48 5.23
CA LEU A 370 22.07 -6.22 4.35
C LEU A 370 21.73 -7.72 4.17
N GLN A 371 20.89 -8.27 5.04
CA GLN A 371 20.60 -9.70 5.13
C GLN A 371 19.09 -9.96 5.13
N THR A 372 18.42 -9.51 4.08
CA THR A 372 16.96 -9.61 3.93
C THR A 372 16.59 -10.61 2.81
N PRO A 373 16.80 -11.92 3.02
CA PRO A 373 16.49 -12.92 2.00
C PRO A 373 14.98 -13.04 1.82
N PHE A 374 14.52 -12.76 0.61
CA PHE A 374 13.16 -13.04 0.13
C PHE A 374 13.23 -14.19 -0.88
N GLN A 375 13.32 -15.42 -0.35
CA GLN A 375 13.74 -16.60 -1.11
C GLN A 375 12.69 -17.71 -1.14
N SER A 376 12.45 -18.22 -2.35
CA SER A 376 11.65 -19.42 -2.63
C SER A 376 12.51 -20.54 -3.22
N GLY A 377 12.27 -21.79 -2.81
CA GLY A 377 12.86 -22.98 -3.41
C GLY A 377 12.11 -23.45 -4.67
N GLY A 378 10.82 -23.11 -4.76
CA GLY A 378 9.98 -23.23 -5.95
C GLY A 378 9.67 -21.85 -6.53
N ASN A 379 8.43 -21.66 -6.97
CA ASN A 379 7.97 -20.40 -7.58
C ASN A 379 7.81 -19.29 -6.53
N LEU A 380 7.98 -18.03 -6.95
CA LEU A 380 7.67 -16.84 -6.16
C LEU A 380 6.66 -16.01 -6.94
N SER A 381 5.50 -15.73 -6.35
CA SER A 381 4.45 -14.94 -6.99
C SER A 381 3.97 -13.79 -6.10
N LEU A 382 3.91 -12.59 -6.69
CA LEU A 382 3.27 -11.41 -6.12
C LEU A 382 1.98 -11.15 -6.90
N VAL A 383 0.83 -11.08 -6.21
CA VAL A 383 -0.49 -11.03 -6.84
C VAL A 383 -1.34 -9.90 -6.25
N SER A 384 -1.85 -9.01 -7.10
CA SER A 384 -2.77 -7.94 -6.70
C SER A 384 -3.59 -7.40 -7.86
N ASP A 385 -4.83 -6.99 -7.61
CA ASP A 385 -5.59 -6.16 -8.55
C ASP A 385 -5.29 -4.65 -8.36
N GLY A 386 -4.56 -4.29 -7.30
CA GLY A 386 -4.10 -2.95 -7.01
C GLY A 386 -2.59 -2.77 -7.22
N ILE A 387 -1.96 -1.93 -6.40
CA ILE A 387 -0.54 -1.59 -6.55
C ILE A 387 0.34 -2.70 -5.98
N ILE A 388 1.33 -3.14 -6.76
CA ILE A 388 2.40 -4.03 -6.30
C ILE A 388 3.69 -3.21 -6.23
N SER A 389 4.05 -2.79 -5.02
CA SER A 389 5.34 -2.17 -4.70
C SER A 389 6.26 -3.23 -4.12
N GLY A 390 7.41 -3.47 -4.76
CA GLY A 390 8.36 -4.49 -4.35
C GLY A 390 9.78 -3.98 -4.24
N ASP A 391 10.11 -3.37 -3.11
CA ASP A 391 11.47 -2.97 -2.77
C ASP A 391 12.13 -4.09 -1.94
N ALA A 392 12.73 -5.07 -2.62
CA ALA A 392 13.45 -6.21 -2.01
C ALA A 392 14.36 -6.92 -3.02
N HIS A 393 15.28 -7.75 -2.50
CA HIS A 393 16.03 -8.72 -3.30
C HIS A 393 15.30 -10.08 -3.31
N PHE A 394 14.75 -10.43 -4.47
CA PHE A 394 13.96 -11.64 -4.68
C PHE A 394 14.80 -12.77 -5.25
N LYS A 395 14.66 -13.97 -4.68
CA LYS A 395 15.27 -15.18 -5.20
C LYS A 395 14.26 -16.31 -5.34
N SER A 396 14.20 -16.93 -6.51
CA SER A 396 13.27 -18.01 -6.84
C SER A 396 14.01 -19.23 -7.41
N GLY A 397 13.83 -20.40 -6.82
CA GLY A 397 14.28 -21.69 -7.36
C GLY A 397 13.41 -22.24 -8.50
N GLY A 398 12.21 -21.67 -8.67
CA GLY A 398 11.31 -21.84 -9.82
C GLY A 398 11.16 -20.52 -10.58
N SER A 399 9.94 -20.13 -10.94
CA SER A 399 9.67 -18.87 -11.66
C SER A 399 9.33 -17.72 -10.72
N PHE A 400 9.75 -16.51 -11.06
CA PHE A 400 9.28 -15.28 -10.42
C PHE A 400 8.14 -14.67 -11.24
N SER A 401 7.02 -14.27 -10.62
CA SER A 401 5.89 -13.70 -11.34
C SER A 401 5.18 -12.58 -10.59
N VAL A 402 4.88 -11.50 -11.29
CA VAL A 402 4.02 -10.40 -10.83
C VAL A 402 2.72 -10.46 -11.62
N LEU A 403 1.61 -10.74 -10.93
CA LEU A 403 0.33 -11.08 -11.54
C LEU A 403 -0.81 -10.22 -10.98
N ASN A 404 -1.88 -10.10 -11.76
CA ASN A 404 -3.20 -9.74 -11.26
C ASN A 404 -4.01 -10.99 -10.92
N ARG A 405 -5.17 -10.84 -10.27
CA ARG A 405 -5.97 -12.00 -9.81
C ARG A 405 -6.67 -12.76 -10.93
N SER A 406 -6.72 -12.19 -12.14
CA SER A 406 -7.17 -12.89 -13.35
C SER A 406 -6.08 -13.77 -13.98
N GLY A 407 -4.86 -13.76 -13.42
CA GLY A 407 -3.70 -14.50 -13.94
C GLY A 407 -2.95 -13.78 -15.06
N GLY A 408 -3.34 -12.55 -15.41
CA GLY A 408 -2.56 -11.70 -16.31
C GLY A 408 -1.38 -11.07 -15.57
N PHE A 409 -0.44 -10.49 -16.32
CA PHE A 409 0.70 -9.79 -15.72
C PHE A 409 0.27 -8.52 -14.98
N GLY A 410 0.76 -8.36 -13.76
CA GLY A 410 0.53 -7.20 -12.90
C GLY A 410 1.62 -6.15 -13.06
N ASN A 411 1.27 -4.88 -12.87
CA ASN A 411 2.25 -3.78 -12.91
C ASN A 411 3.11 -3.78 -11.65
N PHE A 412 4.40 -3.55 -11.82
CA PHE A 412 5.40 -3.63 -10.77
C PHE A 412 6.08 -2.28 -10.54
N TYR A 413 6.07 -1.82 -9.28
CA TYR A 413 6.63 -0.54 -8.87
C TYR A 413 7.74 -0.77 -7.85
N SER A 414 8.78 0.05 -7.92
CA SER A 414 9.85 0.05 -6.91
C SER A 414 10.48 1.43 -6.80
N LEU A 415 10.56 1.95 -5.58
CA LEU A 415 11.18 3.25 -5.30
C LEU A 415 12.66 3.12 -4.99
N TYR A 416 13.09 1.98 -4.46
CA TYR A 416 14.44 1.77 -3.94
C TYR A 416 15.22 0.69 -4.69
N ASP A 417 14.65 0.16 -5.77
CA ASP A 417 15.16 -0.86 -6.68
C ASP A 417 14.85 -2.32 -6.29
N PRO A 418 14.61 -3.22 -7.25
CA PRO A 418 14.57 -4.64 -6.96
C PRO A 418 15.64 -5.39 -7.76
N ILE A 419 16.26 -6.36 -7.10
CA ILE A 419 17.07 -7.40 -7.74
C ILE A 419 16.25 -8.68 -7.78
N ILE A 420 16.09 -9.26 -8.96
CA ILE A 420 15.34 -10.50 -9.18
C ILE A 420 16.29 -11.57 -9.73
N ASP A 421 16.41 -12.68 -9.00
CA ASP A 421 17.12 -13.89 -9.40
C ASP A 421 16.14 -15.07 -9.47
N SER A 422 15.99 -15.67 -10.65
CA SER A 422 15.07 -16.79 -10.91
C SER A 422 15.81 -17.92 -11.62
N ALA A 423 15.64 -19.15 -11.15
CA ALA A 423 16.23 -20.33 -11.81
C ALA A 423 15.50 -20.73 -13.09
N THR A 424 14.26 -20.25 -13.30
CA THR A 424 13.48 -20.45 -14.52
C THR A 424 12.97 -19.10 -15.01
N ASP A 425 11.70 -18.98 -15.43
CA ASP A 425 11.15 -17.77 -16.03
C ASP A 425 10.97 -16.61 -15.04
N VAL A 426 10.96 -15.39 -15.58
CA VAL A 426 10.56 -14.16 -14.89
C VAL A 426 9.44 -13.51 -15.70
N ASN A 427 8.28 -13.27 -15.08
CA ASN A 427 7.11 -12.70 -15.74
C ASN A 427 6.59 -11.47 -14.99
N LEU A 428 6.49 -10.32 -15.65
CA LEU A 428 5.94 -9.09 -15.06
C LEU A 428 5.18 -8.24 -16.08
N GLY A 429 4.30 -7.34 -15.60
CA GLY A 429 3.58 -6.38 -16.42
C GLY A 429 4.46 -5.16 -16.73
N ASP A 430 3.88 -3.96 -16.71
CA ASP A 430 4.70 -2.75 -16.82
C ASP A 430 5.55 -2.57 -15.54
N TYR A 431 6.81 -2.18 -15.70
CA TYR A 431 7.72 -1.84 -14.61
C TYR A 431 7.95 -0.32 -14.54
N THR A 432 7.92 0.25 -13.34
CA THR A 432 8.41 1.62 -13.09
C THR A 432 9.19 1.67 -11.77
N GLY A 433 10.46 2.06 -11.85
CA GLY A 433 11.29 2.25 -10.66
C GLY A 433 12.64 2.88 -10.96
N VAL A 434 13.49 3.05 -9.94
CA VAL A 434 14.81 3.69 -10.10
C VAL A 434 15.70 2.84 -11.00
N ALA A 435 16.12 1.64 -10.59
CA ALA A 435 16.88 0.67 -11.40
C ALA A 435 16.16 -0.69 -11.46
N LEU A 436 16.59 -1.60 -12.34
CA LEU A 436 16.09 -2.98 -12.38
C LEU A 436 17.19 -3.95 -12.84
N LYS A 437 17.46 -4.97 -12.02
CA LYS A 437 18.29 -6.11 -12.39
C LYS A 437 17.49 -7.41 -12.34
N VAL A 438 17.49 -8.14 -13.46
CA VAL A 438 16.83 -9.45 -13.59
C VAL A 438 17.82 -10.49 -14.12
N THR A 439 17.92 -11.61 -13.41
CA THR A 439 18.61 -12.81 -13.87
C THR A 439 17.63 -13.97 -13.91
N SER A 440 17.57 -14.66 -15.05
CA SER A 440 16.61 -15.73 -15.34
C SER A 440 17.34 -16.94 -15.94
N GLY A 441 17.14 -18.12 -15.35
CA GLY A 441 17.54 -19.40 -15.92
C GLY A 441 16.55 -19.95 -16.97
N GLY A 442 15.53 -19.16 -17.32
CA GLY A 442 14.62 -19.40 -18.44
C GLY A 442 14.40 -18.10 -19.24
N ASN A 443 13.14 -17.79 -19.51
CA ASN A 443 12.73 -16.59 -20.25
C ASN A 443 12.53 -15.39 -19.32
N ILE A 444 12.56 -14.17 -19.87
CA ILE A 444 12.09 -12.95 -19.22
C ILE A 444 10.98 -12.38 -20.09
N THR A 445 9.76 -12.29 -19.54
CA THR A 445 8.60 -11.68 -20.20
C THR A 445 8.16 -10.44 -19.42
N GLY A 446 8.01 -9.30 -20.07
CA GLY A 446 7.72 -8.01 -19.45
C GLY A 446 6.80 -7.11 -20.28
N GLY A 447 6.11 -6.18 -19.61
CA GLY A 447 5.46 -5.04 -20.25
C GLY A 447 6.46 -3.93 -20.60
N ASN A 448 6.01 -2.68 -20.58
CA ASN A 448 6.87 -1.52 -20.73
C ASN A 448 7.71 -1.29 -19.48
N ILE A 449 8.97 -0.91 -19.65
CA ILE A 449 9.92 -0.68 -18.57
C ILE A 449 10.27 0.80 -18.53
N ARG A 450 10.12 1.42 -17.36
CA ARG A 450 10.56 2.79 -17.08
C ARG A 450 11.54 2.82 -15.91
N ILE A 451 12.76 3.25 -16.20
CA ILE A 451 13.83 3.49 -15.23
C ILE A 451 13.86 4.98 -14.92
N THR A 452 13.88 5.36 -13.64
CA THR A 452 13.72 6.75 -13.20
C THR A 452 14.94 7.35 -12.50
N GLY A 453 15.95 6.54 -12.13
CA GLY A 453 17.15 7.01 -11.42
C GLY A 453 18.17 5.88 -11.16
N PRO A 454 19.38 6.17 -10.66
CA PRO A 454 20.26 5.12 -10.14
C PRO A 454 19.71 4.54 -8.82
N ASP A 455 20.18 3.37 -8.42
CA ASP A 455 19.99 2.89 -7.04
C ASP A 455 21.01 3.61 -6.13
N GLU A 456 20.58 4.57 -5.33
CA GLU A 456 21.52 5.33 -4.49
C GLU A 456 22.16 4.49 -3.35
N ASP A 457 21.70 3.25 -3.14
CA ASP A 457 22.16 2.27 -2.14
C ASP A 457 22.79 2.88 -0.86
N PRO A 458 22.04 3.71 -0.10
CA PRO A 458 22.59 4.43 1.04
C PRO A 458 23.06 3.51 2.18
N ASN A 459 22.66 2.23 2.14
CA ASN A 459 22.92 1.24 3.19
C ASN A 459 23.87 0.11 2.73
N ASN A 460 24.49 0.19 1.54
CA ASN A 460 25.36 -0.84 0.94
C ASN A 460 24.70 -2.23 0.77
N LEU A 461 23.39 -2.25 0.49
CA LEU A 461 22.51 -3.40 0.30
C LEU A 461 22.87 -4.22 -0.93
N ILE A 462 23.45 -3.60 -1.96
CA ILE A 462 24.03 -4.34 -3.07
C ILE A 462 25.44 -4.78 -2.67
N PRO A 463 25.75 -6.08 -2.69
CA PRO A 463 27.11 -6.54 -2.43
C PRO A 463 28.09 -5.87 -3.39
N THR A 464 29.17 -5.28 -2.90
CA THR A 464 30.24 -4.69 -3.75
C THR A 464 30.93 -5.72 -4.64
N THR A 465 30.68 -7.01 -4.41
CA THR A 465 31.12 -8.14 -5.23
C THR A 465 30.20 -8.40 -6.44
N ASP A 466 29.01 -7.80 -6.47
CA ASP A 466 28.15 -7.86 -7.64
C ASP A 466 28.87 -7.17 -8.81
N PRO A 467 29.03 -7.85 -9.98
CA PRO A 467 29.73 -7.27 -11.12
C PRO A 467 29.09 -5.97 -11.64
N ASP A 468 27.81 -5.76 -11.33
CA ASP A 468 27.04 -4.59 -11.74
C ASP A 468 26.89 -3.55 -10.62
N TYR A 469 27.51 -3.75 -9.44
CA TYR A 469 27.38 -2.85 -8.28
C TYR A 469 27.59 -1.39 -8.66
N LEU A 470 28.72 -1.07 -9.30
CA LEU A 470 29.04 0.31 -9.69
C LEU A 470 28.00 0.87 -10.66
N THR A 471 27.59 0.06 -11.63
CA THR A 471 26.62 0.45 -12.67
C THR A 471 25.26 0.76 -12.07
N LEU A 472 24.73 -0.13 -11.21
CA LEU A 472 23.44 0.04 -10.55
C LEU A 472 23.46 1.27 -9.65
N THR A 473 24.58 1.48 -8.93
CA THR A 473 24.66 2.54 -7.91
C THR A 473 24.96 3.93 -8.45
N THR A 474 25.53 4.04 -9.64
CA THR A 474 25.91 5.35 -10.21
C THR A 474 25.08 5.77 -11.41
N THR A 475 24.32 4.85 -12.03
CA THR A 475 23.65 5.11 -13.30
C THR A 475 22.25 4.48 -13.31
N PRO A 476 21.21 5.18 -13.78
CA PRO A 476 19.91 4.55 -14.01
C PRO A 476 20.10 3.34 -14.92
N SER A 477 19.68 2.15 -14.51
CA SER A 477 20.11 0.93 -15.18
C SER A 477 19.00 -0.10 -15.32
N LEU A 478 18.86 -0.63 -16.54
CA LEU A 478 18.14 -1.86 -16.83
C LEU A 478 19.13 -2.94 -17.22
N ILE A 479 19.23 -3.99 -16.43
CA ILE A 479 20.10 -5.14 -16.69
C ILE A 479 19.26 -6.41 -16.67
N MET A 480 19.21 -7.13 -17.79
CA MET A 480 18.46 -8.38 -17.92
C MET A 480 19.36 -9.47 -18.53
N ASN A 481 19.48 -10.60 -17.83
CA ASN A 481 20.23 -11.77 -18.29
C ASN A 481 19.30 -13.00 -18.28
N ALA A 482 19.15 -13.66 -19.43
CA ALA A 482 18.31 -14.83 -19.62
C ALA A 482 19.10 -15.97 -20.29
N THR A 483 18.93 -17.21 -19.85
CA THR A 483 19.38 -18.39 -20.62
C THR A 483 18.36 -18.83 -21.68
N GLY A 484 17.13 -18.30 -21.62
CA GLY A 484 16.11 -18.42 -22.65
C GLY A 484 16.03 -17.17 -23.51
N SER A 485 14.81 -16.68 -23.74
CA SER A 485 14.49 -15.47 -24.52
C SER A 485 14.15 -14.27 -23.60
N ILE A 486 14.30 -13.05 -24.11
CA ILE A 486 13.78 -11.83 -23.48
C ILE A 486 12.69 -11.25 -24.38
N ASP A 487 11.48 -11.04 -23.86
CA ASP A 487 10.37 -10.37 -24.56
C ASP A 487 9.80 -9.26 -23.66
N VAL A 488 10.08 -8.01 -24.01
CA VAL A 488 9.65 -6.84 -23.24
C VAL A 488 9.10 -5.73 -24.15
N GLY A 489 8.24 -4.88 -23.59
CA GLY A 489 7.66 -3.73 -24.28
C GLY A 489 8.66 -2.60 -24.53
N ASN A 490 8.17 -1.36 -24.48
CA ASN A 490 9.05 -0.19 -24.62
C ASN A 490 9.93 -0.02 -23.39
N ILE A 491 11.20 0.32 -23.58
CA ILE A 491 12.16 0.61 -22.54
C ILE A 491 12.47 2.11 -22.55
N ASN A 492 12.29 2.79 -21.42
CA ASN A 492 12.61 4.19 -21.28
C ASN A 492 13.51 4.41 -20.05
N THR A 493 14.75 4.81 -20.29
CA THR A 493 15.73 5.20 -19.27
C THR A 493 16.17 6.66 -19.46
N SER A 494 15.48 7.40 -20.34
CA SER A 494 15.84 8.76 -20.72
C SER A 494 15.86 9.71 -19.53
N ASN A 495 16.85 10.59 -19.49
CA ASN A 495 16.90 11.71 -18.56
C ASN A 495 16.41 12.98 -19.26
N GLN A 496 15.74 13.85 -18.52
CA GLN A 496 15.26 15.16 -18.98
C GLN A 496 15.72 16.28 -18.04
N GLY A 497 16.57 15.95 -17.07
CA GLY A 497 16.97 16.80 -15.95
C GLY A 497 18.47 17.11 -16.00
N GLN A 498 19.21 16.64 -15.01
CA GLN A 498 20.65 16.86 -14.88
C GLN A 498 21.23 15.52 -14.39
N GLY A 499 22.32 15.04 -15.00
CA GLY A 499 22.85 13.68 -14.83
C GLY A 499 22.70 12.81 -16.09
N ASP A 500 23.27 11.61 -16.09
CA ASP A 500 23.28 10.75 -17.29
C ASP A 500 21.95 10.00 -17.49
N ALA A 501 21.53 9.80 -18.73
CA ALA A 501 20.46 8.86 -19.06
C ALA A 501 20.93 7.42 -18.89
N GLY A 502 19.97 6.52 -18.69
CA GLY A 502 20.28 5.20 -18.15
C GLY A 502 20.78 4.15 -19.14
N LEU A 503 21.60 3.23 -18.64
CA LEU A 503 22.09 2.05 -19.35
C LEU A 503 20.95 1.05 -19.61
N VAL A 504 20.95 0.46 -20.81
CA VAL A 504 20.17 -0.75 -21.13
C VAL A 504 21.10 -1.87 -21.55
N ARG A 505 21.14 -2.97 -20.78
CA ARG A 505 21.92 -4.16 -21.08
C ARG A 505 21.03 -5.41 -21.05
N LEU A 506 20.79 -5.99 -22.22
CA LEU A 506 19.98 -7.20 -22.40
C LEU A 506 20.86 -8.33 -22.95
N THR A 507 20.88 -9.47 -22.26
CA THR A 507 21.64 -10.66 -22.68
C THR A 507 20.74 -11.88 -22.64
N ALA A 508 20.64 -12.59 -23.77
CA ALA A 508 19.86 -13.82 -23.89
C ALA A 508 20.62 -14.89 -24.68
N VAL A 509 20.31 -16.17 -24.46
CA VAL A 509 20.81 -17.23 -25.34
C VAL A 509 19.98 -17.30 -26.61
N ASN A 510 18.65 -17.28 -26.46
CA ASN A 510 17.69 -17.33 -27.56
C ASN A 510 17.30 -15.91 -28.00
N ASP A 511 16.07 -15.72 -28.45
CA ASP A 511 15.64 -14.46 -29.07
C ASP A 511 15.51 -13.32 -28.05
N ILE A 512 15.77 -12.08 -28.51
CA ILE A 512 15.44 -10.86 -27.77
C ILE A 512 14.43 -10.06 -28.59
N THR A 513 13.24 -9.85 -28.02
CA THR A 513 12.18 -8.99 -28.56
C THR A 513 12.00 -7.78 -27.66
N THR A 514 12.05 -6.58 -28.25
CA THR A 514 11.86 -5.31 -27.54
C THR A 514 10.99 -4.36 -28.33
N GLY A 515 10.22 -3.52 -27.63
CA GLY A 515 9.62 -2.31 -28.21
C GLY A 515 10.66 -1.24 -28.53
N ASN A 516 10.28 0.03 -28.44
CA ASN A 516 11.21 1.14 -28.58
C ASN A 516 12.11 1.24 -27.33
N ILE A 517 13.40 1.52 -27.55
CA ILE A 517 14.37 1.77 -26.49
C ILE A 517 14.78 3.24 -26.57
N THR A 518 14.52 3.99 -25.49
CA THR A 518 14.86 5.40 -25.39
C THR A 518 15.75 5.64 -24.18
N THR A 519 17.01 5.96 -24.44
CA THR A 519 18.04 6.28 -23.46
C THR A 519 18.60 7.69 -23.70
N SER A 520 17.85 8.57 -24.36
CA SER A 520 18.28 9.93 -24.66
C SER A 520 18.38 10.80 -23.40
N ASP A 521 19.32 11.74 -23.39
CA ASP A 521 19.33 12.84 -22.42
C ASP A 521 19.00 14.17 -23.11
N ARG A 522 18.30 15.04 -22.36
CA ARG A 522 17.94 16.40 -22.78
C ARG A 522 18.49 17.46 -21.81
N GLY A 523 19.29 17.03 -20.84
CA GLY A 523 19.88 17.81 -19.78
C GLY A 523 21.38 18.04 -19.97
N PRO A 524 22.08 18.56 -18.95
CA PRO A 524 23.52 18.40 -18.81
C PRO A 524 23.80 16.99 -18.29
N GLY A 525 24.23 16.11 -19.19
CA GLY A 525 24.47 14.69 -18.95
C GLY A 525 24.78 13.97 -20.26
N ASN A 526 25.22 12.71 -20.18
CA ASN A 526 25.41 11.85 -21.35
C ASN A 526 24.15 11.01 -21.60
N ALA A 527 23.86 10.73 -22.87
CA ALA A 527 22.84 9.75 -23.21
C ALA A 527 23.30 8.33 -22.84
N GLY A 528 22.34 7.48 -22.47
CA GLY A 528 22.61 6.12 -22.02
C GLY A 528 22.98 5.19 -23.17
N SER A 529 23.85 4.21 -22.90
CA SER A 529 24.23 3.20 -23.89
C SER A 529 23.25 2.03 -23.93
N VAL A 530 23.15 1.39 -25.09
CA VAL A 530 22.30 0.23 -25.33
C VAL A 530 23.16 -0.93 -25.82
N THR A 531 23.19 -2.01 -25.05
CA THR A 531 23.85 -3.27 -25.43
C THR A 531 22.84 -4.41 -25.43
N ILE A 532 22.64 -5.04 -26.59
CA ILE A 532 21.76 -6.20 -26.75
C ILE A 532 22.58 -7.35 -27.32
N THR A 533 22.64 -8.46 -26.59
CA THR A 533 23.36 -9.67 -27.00
C THR A 533 22.45 -10.88 -26.97
N SER A 534 22.09 -11.40 -28.13
CA SER A 534 21.48 -12.72 -28.29
C SER A 534 22.56 -13.67 -28.83
N THR A 535 22.99 -14.66 -28.04
CA THR A 535 24.17 -15.47 -28.42
C THR A 535 23.88 -16.51 -29.51
N GLN A 536 22.66 -17.04 -29.59
CA GLN A 536 22.24 -18.03 -30.60
C GLN A 536 20.96 -17.61 -31.36
N GLY A 537 20.16 -16.71 -30.80
CA GLY A 537 18.88 -16.28 -31.37
C GLY A 537 18.94 -15.00 -32.20
N ASN A 538 17.75 -14.52 -32.51
CA ASN A 538 17.49 -13.29 -33.25
C ASN A 538 17.27 -12.11 -32.30
N ILE A 539 17.47 -10.89 -32.80
CA ILE A 539 17.04 -9.66 -32.12
C ILE A 539 15.93 -9.03 -32.96
N VAL A 540 14.73 -8.92 -32.39
CA VAL A 540 13.61 -8.14 -32.92
C VAL A 540 13.47 -6.88 -32.08
N ARG A 541 13.60 -5.70 -32.69
CA ARG A 541 13.59 -4.43 -31.94
C ARG A 541 12.74 -3.36 -32.58
N GLY A 542 12.19 -2.48 -31.73
CA GLY A 542 11.70 -1.17 -32.14
C GLY A 542 12.83 -0.18 -32.44
N ALA A 543 12.50 1.11 -32.48
CA ALA A 543 13.47 2.18 -32.62
C ALA A 543 14.40 2.26 -31.40
N ILE A 544 15.68 2.56 -31.63
CA ILE A 544 16.63 2.84 -30.55
C ILE A 544 17.01 4.33 -30.65
N ASP A 545 16.76 5.09 -29.60
CA ASP A 545 17.14 6.50 -29.50
C ASP A 545 18.06 6.71 -28.30
N THR A 546 19.33 6.94 -28.60
CA THR A 546 20.40 7.26 -27.64
C THR A 546 20.95 8.68 -27.88
N SER A 547 20.12 9.56 -28.46
CA SER A 547 20.52 10.92 -28.80
C SER A 547 20.76 11.82 -27.58
N GLU A 548 21.66 12.78 -27.75
CA GLU A 548 21.95 13.83 -26.77
C GLU A 548 21.47 15.19 -27.29
N GLN A 549 20.61 15.89 -26.52
CA GLN A 549 20.08 17.20 -26.90
C GLN A 549 20.68 18.38 -26.10
N GLY A 550 21.36 18.12 -24.99
CA GLY A 550 22.10 19.08 -24.18
C GLY A 550 23.63 18.89 -24.28
N PRO A 551 24.42 19.43 -23.31
CA PRO A 551 25.87 19.27 -23.30
C PRO A 551 26.31 17.93 -22.72
N GLY A 552 26.53 16.94 -23.60
CA GLY A 552 27.13 15.66 -23.28
C GLY A 552 27.36 14.78 -24.51
N ASP A 553 27.83 13.55 -24.29
CA ASP A 553 28.09 12.58 -25.35
C ASP A 553 26.84 11.74 -25.66
N SER A 554 26.62 11.41 -26.93
CA SER A 554 25.52 10.50 -27.30
C SER A 554 25.85 9.04 -26.96
N GLY A 555 24.82 8.21 -26.77
CA GLY A 555 24.98 6.85 -26.27
C GLY A 555 25.40 5.86 -27.37
N ALA A 556 26.35 4.97 -27.04
CA ALA A 556 26.75 3.89 -27.93
C ALA A 556 25.67 2.80 -28.04
N VAL A 557 25.50 2.24 -29.23
CA VAL A 557 24.59 1.11 -29.50
C VAL A 557 25.39 -0.07 -30.02
N THR A 558 25.30 -1.19 -29.30
CA THR A 558 25.92 -2.48 -29.66
C THR A 558 24.85 -3.56 -29.74
N LEU A 559 24.71 -4.18 -30.92
CA LEU A 559 23.79 -5.29 -31.17
C LEU A 559 24.58 -6.50 -31.66
N THR A 560 24.47 -7.62 -30.96
CA THR A 560 25.11 -8.89 -31.32
C THR A 560 24.07 -9.99 -31.35
N ALA A 561 23.84 -10.63 -32.51
CA ALA A 561 22.93 -11.75 -32.66
C ALA A 561 23.63 -12.99 -33.23
N GLY A 562 23.36 -14.16 -32.67
CA GLY A 562 23.73 -15.46 -33.24
C GLY A 562 22.93 -15.80 -34.50
N GLY A 563 21.75 -15.22 -34.64
CA GLY A 563 20.92 -15.25 -35.85
C GLY A 563 20.83 -13.86 -36.51
N THR A 564 19.60 -13.42 -36.78
CA THR A 564 19.31 -12.17 -37.49
C THR A 564 18.92 -11.03 -36.55
N ILE A 565 19.20 -9.79 -36.97
CA ILE A 565 18.73 -8.57 -36.31
C ILE A 565 17.67 -7.95 -37.22
N THR A 566 16.40 -8.07 -36.80
CA THR A 566 15.24 -7.61 -37.54
C THR A 566 14.71 -6.29 -36.95
N PRO A 567 14.76 -5.19 -37.71
CA PRO A 567 14.11 -3.95 -37.34
C PRO A 567 12.57 -4.07 -37.51
N GLY A 568 11.76 -3.59 -36.55
CA GLY A 568 10.29 -3.44 -36.72
C GLY A 568 9.90 -2.36 -37.75
N ASP A 569 8.60 -2.23 -38.06
CA ASP A 569 8.09 -1.45 -39.21
C ASP A 569 8.38 0.08 -39.21
N ASP A 570 9.04 0.63 -38.17
CA ASP A 570 9.47 2.05 -38.09
C ASP A 570 10.76 2.25 -37.21
N SER A 571 11.80 1.43 -37.41
CA SER A 571 12.86 1.19 -36.40
C SER A 571 14.28 1.68 -36.77
N GLY A 572 14.44 3.01 -36.83
CA GLY A 572 15.77 3.63 -36.90
C GLY A 572 16.62 3.40 -35.64
N ILE A 573 17.94 3.57 -35.79
CA ILE A 573 18.85 3.81 -34.65
C ILE A 573 19.27 5.27 -34.74
N ASN A 574 18.92 6.06 -33.73
CA ASN A 574 19.27 7.47 -33.64
C ASN A 574 20.32 7.67 -32.54
N GLN A 575 21.52 8.11 -32.94
CA GLN A 575 22.63 8.47 -32.05
C GLN A 575 23.00 9.96 -32.22
N GLY A 576 22.02 10.77 -32.66
CA GLY A 576 22.22 12.18 -32.98
C GLY A 576 22.68 13.01 -31.79
N GLU A 577 23.36 14.11 -32.09
CA GLU A 577 23.84 15.08 -31.12
C GLU A 577 23.37 16.47 -31.57
N GLN A 578 22.78 17.25 -30.66
CA GLN A 578 22.45 18.66 -30.90
C GLN A 578 23.29 19.64 -30.06
N GLY A 579 24.05 19.13 -29.09
CA GLY A 579 24.94 19.88 -28.19
C GLY A 579 26.41 19.99 -28.65
N PRO A 580 27.33 20.38 -27.74
CA PRO A 580 28.79 20.49 -27.98
C PRO A 580 29.63 19.26 -27.57
N GLY A 581 29.04 18.09 -27.31
CA GLY A 581 29.76 16.88 -26.91
C GLY A 581 30.27 16.06 -28.10
N ASN A 582 30.48 14.76 -27.89
CA ASN A 582 30.89 13.83 -28.93
C ASN A 582 29.74 12.91 -29.34
N GLN A 583 29.48 12.83 -30.65
CA GLN A 583 28.67 11.74 -31.21
C GLN A 583 29.32 10.38 -30.93
N ALA A 584 28.50 9.44 -30.44
CA ALA A 584 28.80 8.03 -30.52
C ALA A 584 29.17 7.64 -31.95
N GLY A 585 30.16 6.76 -32.09
CA GLY A 585 30.45 6.13 -33.38
C GLY A 585 29.24 5.36 -33.91
N ALA A 586 29.30 5.02 -35.21
CA ALA A 586 28.25 4.22 -35.87
C ALA A 586 27.90 2.96 -35.03
N PRO A 587 26.63 2.53 -35.04
CA PRO A 587 26.19 1.42 -34.21
C PRO A 587 26.98 0.17 -34.58
N THR A 588 27.45 -0.56 -33.57
CA THR A 588 28.19 -1.81 -33.78
C THR A 588 27.17 -2.94 -33.90
N ILE A 589 27.00 -3.48 -35.11
CA ILE A 589 26.03 -4.53 -35.41
C ILE A 589 26.79 -5.77 -35.89
N THR A 590 26.69 -6.86 -35.12
CA THR A 590 27.28 -8.16 -35.44
C THR A 590 26.17 -9.20 -35.53
N GLN A 591 26.07 -9.90 -36.66
CA GLN A 591 25.06 -10.93 -36.87
C GLN A 591 25.65 -12.04 -37.75
N ASN A 592 25.26 -13.29 -37.47
CA ASN A 592 25.73 -14.44 -38.25
C ASN A 592 24.91 -14.55 -39.55
N THR A 593 25.52 -14.23 -40.68
CA THR A 593 24.84 -14.21 -41.98
C THR A 593 24.88 -15.54 -42.73
N ASN A 594 25.27 -16.67 -42.11
CA ASN A 594 25.38 -17.95 -42.80
C ASN A 594 24.76 -19.13 -42.03
N PRO A 595 23.47 -19.43 -42.20
CA PRO A 595 22.95 -20.77 -41.99
C PRO A 595 23.30 -21.59 -43.24
N ASP A 596 24.32 -22.45 -43.16
CA ASP A 596 24.72 -23.31 -44.28
C ASP A 596 23.57 -24.27 -44.67
N PRO A 597 23.03 -24.22 -45.90
CA PRO A 597 21.98 -25.12 -46.34
C PRO A 597 22.53 -26.28 -47.18
N ASP A 598 22.23 -27.48 -46.71
CA ASP A 598 22.20 -28.80 -47.37
C ASP A 598 23.49 -29.65 -47.50
N PRO A 599 23.46 -30.92 -47.03
CA PRO A 599 24.37 -31.98 -47.46
C PRO A 599 23.89 -32.57 -48.81
N ASP A 600 24.76 -32.54 -49.81
CA ASP A 600 24.51 -33.06 -51.17
C ASP A 600 24.32 -34.61 -51.16
N PRO A 601 23.27 -35.15 -51.82
CA PRO A 601 23.04 -36.59 -51.92
C PRO A 601 23.50 -37.15 -53.28
N ASP A 602 24.57 -37.95 -53.31
CA ASP A 602 24.60 -39.26 -54.02
C ASP A 602 25.96 -39.97 -53.86
N PRO A 603 25.99 -41.29 -53.61
CA PRO A 603 27.20 -42.12 -53.61
C PRO A 603 27.42 -42.86 -54.94
N ASP A 604 28.63 -43.45 -55.05
CA ASP A 604 29.11 -44.50 -55.97
C ASP A 604 29.76 -44.13 -57.33
N THR A 605 31.08 -44.34 -57.44
CA THR A 605 31.68 -45.55 -58.09
C THR A 605 33.22 -45.44 -58.24
N ASN A 606 33.99 -46.23 -57.46
CA ASN A 606 35.09 -47.16 -57.82
C ASN A 606 36.13 -46.82 -58.96
N PRO A 607 37.33 -47.46 -59.03
CA PRO A 607 38.58 -47.30 -58.27
C PRO A 607 39.90 -47.23 -59.14
N ASP A 608 41.03 -46.91 -58.49
CA ASP A 608 42.45 -47.30 -58.76
C ASP A 608 43.18 -46.83 -60.07
N PRO A 609 44.54 -46.81 -60.17
CA PRO A 609 45.56 -47.33 -59.23
C PRO A 609 46.80 -46.46 -58.91
N ASP A 610 47.48 -46.87 -57.84
CA ASP A 610 48.91 -46.80 -57.45
C ASP A 610 49.94 -46.62 -58.61
N PRO A 611 51.21 -46.14 -58.38
CA PRO A 611 52.10 -46.61 -57.29
C PRO A 611 53.04 -45.59 -56.62
N ASP A 612 53.21 -45.77 -55.31
CA ASP A 612 54.44 -46.15 -54.59
C ASP A 612 55.83 -45.55 -54.96
N THR A 613 56.57 -45.07 -53.96
CA THR A 613 57.95 -45.54 -53.61
C THR A 613 58.56 -44.82 -52.38
N ASN A 614 58.71 -45.61 -51.32
CA ASN A 614 59.54 -45.48 -50.10
C ASN A 614 61.08 -45.50 -50.41
N PRO A 615 62.05 -45.12 -49.53
CA PRO A 615 62.44 -45.92 -48.34
C PRO A 615 62.97 -45.18 -47.07
N ASP A 616 62.44 -45.59 -45.91
CA ASP A 616 62.98 -45.88 -44.55
C ASP A 616 64.53 -45.99 -44.31
N PRO A 617 65.11 -46.07 -43.06
CA PRO A 617 64.51 -46.57 -41.79
C PRO A 617 64.85 -45.90 -40.42
N ASP A 618 63.94 -46.16 -39.48
CA ASP A 618 63.95 -46.42 -38.01
C ASP A 618 65.28 -46.80 -37.28
N PRO A 619 65.38 -46.81 -35.92
CA PRO A 619 64.58 -47.70 -35.03
C PRO A 619 64.12 -47.17 -33.64
N ASP A 620 62.83 -47.38 -33.33
CA ASP A 620 62.27 -48.38 -32.36
C ASP A 620 62.61 -48.21 -30.83
N THR A 621 61.70 -48.22 -29.83
CA THR A 621 60.61 -49.19 -29.51
C THR A 621 59.69 -48.71 -28.33
N ASN A 622 58.37 -48.62 -28.57
CA ASN A 622 57.17 -49.21 -27.86
C ASN A 622 56.93 -49.11 -26.31
N PRO A 623 55.69 -49.26 -25.75
CA PRO A 623 54.31 -49.24 -26.30
C PRO A 623 53.24 -48.35 -25.59
N ASP A 624 52.21 -48.06 -26.38
CA ASP A 624 50.82 -47.57 -26.17
C ASP A 624 49.88 -48.52 -25.35
N PRO A 625 48.54 -48.30 -25.12
CA PRO A 625 47.60 -47.45 -25.89
C PRO A 625 46.52 -46.61 -25.14
N ASP A 626 45.98 -45.66 -25.91
CA ASP A 626 44.71 -44.90 -25.83
C ASP A 626 43.42 -45.68 -25.49
N PRO A 627 42.33 -44.92 -25.17
CA PRO A 627 40.98 -45.25 -25.59
C PRO A 627 40.34 -44.16 -26.49
N ASP A 628 39.78 -44.59 -27.60
CA ASP A 628 38.67 -43.95 -28.35
C ASP A 628 38.07 -45.06 -29.26
N PRO A 629 36.89 -44.94 -29.92
CA PRO A 629 35.84 -43.93 -29.82
C PRO A 629 34.39 -44.54 -29.84
N ASP A 630 33.40 -43.65 -29.77
CA ASP A 630 31.97 -43.77 -30.21
C ASP A 630 31.83 -44.15 -31.72
N PRO A 631 30.66 -44.25 -32.41
CA PRO A 631 29.23 -44.06 -32.04
C PRO A 631 28.17 -44.99 -32.75
N ASP A 632 26.89 -44.56 -32.68
CA ASP A 632 25.71 -44.76 -33.58
C ASP A 632 24.76 -45.97 -33.34
N THR A 633 23.43 -45.93 -33.55
CA THR A 633 22.45 -45.03 -34.22
C THR A 633 21.00 -45.43 -33.83
N ASN A 634 20.04 -44.52 -34.05
CA ASN A 634 18.56 -44.61 -33.93
C ASN A 634 17.90 -45.76 -34.77
N PRO A 635 16.62 -46.20 -34.53
CA PRO A 635 15.50 -45.58 -35.27
C PRO A 635 14.10 -45.56 -34.60
N ASP A 636 13.30 -44.65 -35.16
CA ASP A 636 11.86 -44.32 -35.12
C ASP A 636 10.80 -45.45 -35.04
N LEU A 637 9.60 -45.12 -34.52
CA LEU A 637 8.24 -45.38 -35.08
C LEU A 637 7.10 -45.18 -34.03
N ASP A 638 6.14 -44.31 -34.36
CA ASP A 638 4.75 -44.14 -33.83
C ASP A 638 3.84 -45.37 -34.23
N PRO A 639 2.55 -45.58 -33.84
CA PRO A 639 1.64 -44.94 -32.86
C PRO A 639 0.74 -45.90 -32.01
N ASP A 640 -0.10 -45.29 -31.14
CA ASP A 640 -1.51 -45.64 -30.81
C ASP A 640 -1.93 -46.68 -29.72
N THR A 641 -2.91 -46.22 -28.91
CA THR A 641 -4.06 -46.91 -28.25
C THR A 641 -4.00 -47.52 -26.82
N ASN A 642 -4.71 -46.83 -25.90
CA ASN A 642 -5.56 -47.21 -24.73
C ASN A 642 -6.11 -48.68 -24.69
N PRO A 643 -6.72 -49.26 -23.59
CA PRO A 643 -6.95 -48.88 -22.17
C PRO A 643 -6.65 -49.99 -21.10
N ASP A 644 -6.75 -49.62 -19.79
CA ASP A 644 -7.26 -50.30 -18.55
C ASP A 644 -7.49 -51.85 -18.52
N PRO A 645 -7.50 -52.60 -17.36
CA PRO A 645 -7.72 -52.16 -15.97
C PRO A 645 -6.95 -52.90 -14.83
N ASP A 646 -7.13 -52.41 -13.60
CA ASP A 646 -6.99 -53.04 -12.26
C ASP A 646 -7.33 -54.56 -12.22
N PRO A 647 -6.83 -55.41 -11.26
CA PRO A 647 -6.88 -55.11 -9.80
C PRO A 647 -5.79 -55.74 -8.87
N ASP A 648 -5.72 -55.20 -7.65
CA ASP A 648 -5.47 -55.82 -6.33
C ASP A 648 -4.34 -56.87 -6.14
N THR A 649 -3.43 -56.61 -5.20
CA THR A 649 -3.42 -57.23 -3.84
C THR A 649 -2.11 -56.94 -3.07
N ASN A 650 -2.28 -56.42 -1.85
CA ASN A 650 -1.26 -56.28 -0.80
C ASN A 650 -0.76 -57.67 -0.31
N PRO A 651 0.49 -57.80 0.17
CA PRO A 651 0.65 -58.00 1.61
C PRO A 651 1.93 -57.40 2.24
N ASP A 652 1.73 -56.74 3.39
CA ASP A 652 2.71 -56.52 4.48
C ASP A 652 3.02 -57.86 5.21
N PRO A 653 4.14 -58.05 5.95
CA PRO A 653 4.35 -57.35 7.23
C PRO A 653 5.81 -57.14 7.75
N ASP A 654 5.97 -56.08 8.57
CA ASP A 654 6.76 -55.91 9.82
C ASP A 654 8.11 -56.62 10.07
N THR A 655 9.09 -55.85 10.59
CA THR A 655 9.58 -55.99 12.00
C THR A 655 10.61 -54.91 12.38
N ASN A 656 10.33 -54.17 13.46
CA ASN A 656 11.29 -53.38 14.23
C ASN A 656 12.03 -54.29 15.25
N PRO A 657 13.27 -53.95 15.64
CA PRO A 657 13.51 -53.69 17.06
C PRO A 657 14.50 -52.53 17.36
N ASP A 658 14.06 -51.62 18.23
CA ASP A 658 14.85 -50.71 19.10
C ASP A 658 15.47 -51.50 20.29
N PRO A 659 16.31 -50.96 21.22
CA PRO A 659 16.96 -49.63 21.33
C PRO A 659 18.45 -49.68 21.80
N ASP A 660 19.20 -48.56 21.77
CA ASP A 660 20.10 -48.16 22.89
C ASP A 660 20.83 -46.79 22.72
N THR A 661 20.57 -45.92 23.69
CA THR A 661 21.45 -44.98 24.44
C THR A 661 22.35 -43.94 23.76
N ASN A 662 22.02 -42.66 23.99
CA ASN A 662 22.91 -41.49 24.00
C ASN A 662 23.85 -41.52 25.24
N PRO A 663 25.10 -41.01 25.17
CA PRO A 663 25.34 -39.64 25.66
C PRO A 663 26.40 -38.82 24.85
N ASP A 664 26.07 -37.53 24.72
CA ASP A 664 26.82 -36.32 24.29
C ASP A 664 28.16 -36.10 25.03
N PRO A 665 28.94 -34.99 24.84
CA PRO A 665 29.37 -34.18 23.68
C PRO A 665 30.93 -34.04 23.64
N ASP A 666 31.53 -33.47 22.58
CA ASP A 666 32.81 -32.72 22.67
C ASP A 666 33.17 -32.09 21.32
N ILE A 667 33.15 -30.75 21.22
CA ILE A 667 34.33 -29.90 20.96
C ILE A 667 34.00 -28.47 21.46
N ASN A 668 34.58 -28.09 22.60
CA ASN A 668 34.78 -26.71 23.00
C ASN A 668 36.21 -26.28 22.61
N PRO A 669 36.46 -25.08 22.08
CA PRO A 669 37.76 -24.43 22.13
C PRO A 669 37.87 -23.60 23.43
N ASP A 670 38.95 -23.77 24.19
CA ASP A 670 39.25 -22.94 25.36
C ASP A 670 40.77 -22.67 25.46
N PRO A 671 41.27 -21.76 26.32
CA PRO A 671 42.00 -20.53 25.99
C PRO A 671 43.48 -20.63 26.48
N ASP A 672 44.36 -19.62 26.40
CA ASP A 672 44.49 -18.46 27.30
C ASP A 672 45.94 -17.87 27.12
N PRO A 673 46.47 -16.90 27.90
CA PRO A 673 46.80 -15.54 27.47
C PRO A 673 48.27 -15.10 27.72
N ASP A 674 48.63 -13.86 27.33
CA ASP A 674 49.71 -12.95 27.85
C ASP A 674 50.21 -12.05 26.70
N THR A 675 50.50 -10.73 26.78
CA THR A 675 50.88 -9.81 27.86
C THR A 675 50.79 -8.34 27.37
N ASN A 676 50.54 -7.42 28.31
CA ASN A 676 50.62 -5.93 28.25
C ASN A 676 52.03 -5.40 27.84
N PRO A 677 52.22 -4.19 27.26
CA PRO A 677 52.45 -2.98 28.07
C PRO A 677 51.96 -1.61 27.50
N ASP A 678 51.30 -0.82 28.34
CA ASP A 678 51.44 0.61 28.77
C ASP A 678 52.32 1.65 27.97
N PRO A 679 52.28 2.98 28.28
CA PRO A 679 51.88 4.08 27.39
C PRO A 679 52.97 5.16 27.16
N ASP A 680 52.74 6.13 26.26
CA ASP A 680 53.44 7.45 26.17
C ASP A 680 52.82 8.24 24.99
N THR A 681 52.69 9.56 24.90
CA THR A 681 52.84 10.75 25.77
C THR A 681 52.22 11.93 24.99
N ASN A 682 51.58 12.88 25.69
CA ASN A 682 51.36 14.26 25.20
C ASN A 682 52.57 15.12 25.60
N PRO A 683 52.93 16.19 24.85
CA PRO A 683 52.67 17.53 25.41
C PRO A 683 52.35 18.67 24.40
N ASP A 684 51.46 19.55 24.87
CA ASP A 684 51.18 21.00 24.62
C ASP A 684 52.42 21.94 24.38
N PRO A 685 52.32 23.29 24.22
CA PRO A 685 51.24 24.23 23.77
C PRO A 685 51.73 25.47 22.92
N ASP A 686 50.80 26.39 22.60
CA ASP A 686 50.91 27.88 22.43
C ASP A 686 51.65 28.55 21.24
N THR A 687 50.96 29.42 20.48
CA THR A 687 51.07 30.93 20.56
C THR A 687 50.34 31.68 19.41
N ASN A 688 49.67 32.77 19.78
CA ASN A 688 48.98 33.84 19.00
C ASN A 688 49.97 35.03 18.70
N PRO A 689 49.58 36.26 18.24
CA PRO A 689 48.89 36.82 17.04
C PRO A 689 49.72 37.88 16.21
N ASP A 690 49.08 38.43 15.13
CA ASP A 690 49.14 39.81 14.54
C ASP A 690 50.26 40.22 13.53
N PRO A 691 50.11 41.32 12.70
CA PRO A 691 48.93 42.11 12.25
C PRO A 691 48.94 42.62 10.75
N ASP A 692 47.81 43.21 10.33
CA ASP A 692 47.60 44.33 9.37
C ASP A 692 48.02 44.30 7.86
N THR A 693 47.05 44.45 6.95
CA THR A 693 46.75 45.71 6.20
C THR A 693 45.78 45.49 5.00
N ASN A 694 44.79 46.37 4.88
CA ASN A 694 43.93 46.61 3.71
C ASN A 694 44.47 47.84 2.93
N PRO A 695 44.47 47.90 1.57
CA PRO A 695 43.36 48.56 0.85
C PRO A 695 43.00 47.96 -0.56
N ASP A 696 41.70 47.98 -0.89
CA ASP A 696 41.06 47.86 -2.25
C ASP A 696 41.71 48.74 -3.34
N PRO A 697 41.55 48.54 -4.69
CA PRO A 697 40.34 48.04 -5.39
C PRO A 697 40.49 47.17 -6.68
N ASP A 698 39.39 46.52 -7.07
CA ASP A 698 38.91 46.13 -8.43
C ASP A 698 39.69 45.12 -9.32
N THR A 699 39.10 43.91 -9.49
CA THR A 699 38.64 43.26 -10.77
C THR A 699 38.61 41.70 -10.67
N ASN A 700 37.44 41.12 -10.99
CA ASN A 700 37.03 39.68 -11.08
C ASN A 700 38.03 38.77 -11.88
N PRO A 701 38.13 37.40 -11.75
CA PRO A 701 37.11 36.40 -11.31
C PRO A 701 37.51 35.20 -10.38
N ASP A 702 36.48 34.63 -9.71
CA ASP A 702 36.18 33.27 -9.10
C ASP A 702 37.26 32.14 -8.98
N PRO A 703 37.19 31.08 -8.10
CA PRO A 703 36.05 30.54 -7.31
C PRO A 703 36.28 29.97 -5.87
N GLY A 704 35.18 29.78 -5.11
CA GLY A 704 34.99 28.64 -4.19
C GLY A 704 34.62 28.90 -2.72
N ASP A 705 33.35 28.70 -2.36
CA ASP A 705 32.94 27.97 -1.13
C ASP A 705 31.52 27.38 -1.31
N ASN A 706 31.34 26.14 -0.85
CA ASN A 706 30.36 25.16 -1.30
C ASN A 706 29.36 24.82 -0.18
N THR A 707 28.13 25.34 -0.25
CA THR A 707 26.94 24.81 0.48
C THR A 707 25.60 25.17 -0.21
N SER A 708 25.51 25.14 -1.54
CA SER A 708 24.21 25.30 -2.22
C SER A 708 24.16 24.71 -3.64
N THR A 709 24.09 23.38 -3.78
CA THR A 709 23.94 22.75 -5.12
C THR A 709 22.97 21.57 -5.18
N ASN A 710 22.01 21.45 -4.26
CA ASN A 710 20.93 20.45 -4.37
C ASN A 710 19.62 20.98 -4.99
N ASN A 711 19.61 22.19 -5.56
CA ASN A 711 18.41 22.80 -6.16
C ASN A 711 18.51 23.07 -7.68
N SER A 712 19.57 22.60 -8.35
CA SER A 712 19.77 22.85 -9.79
C SER A 712 19.40 21.65 -10.68
N LEU A 713 19.56 20.42 -10.19
CA LEU A 713 19.45 19.18 -11.01
C LEU A 713 18.00 18.79 -11.40
N LEU A 714 16.98 19.39 -10.78
CA LEU A 714 15.55 19.17 -11.06
C LEU A 714 14.88 20.28 -11.91
N ALA A 715 15.63 21.31 -12.32
CA ALA A 715 15.05 22.50 -12.94
C ALA A 715 14.73 22.35 -14.44
N ASN A 716 15.22 21.31 -15.13
CA ASN A 716 15.14 21.20 -16.60
C ASN A 716 14.07 20.25 -17.17
N SER A 717 13.41 19.39 -16.39
CA SER A 717 12.27 18.58 -16.89
C SER A 717 10.93 19.36 -16.94
N LEU A 718 11.00 20.67 -16.72
CA LEU A 718 9.86 21.55 -16.44
C LEU A 718 9.46 22.42 -17.64
N GLN A 719 9.89 22.07 -18.85
CA GLN A 719 9.43 22.80 -20.05
C GLN A 719 7.93 22.62 -20.22
N GLN A 720 7.23 23.73 -20.51
CA GLN A 720 5.81 23.71 -20.85
C GLN A 720 5.61 22.72 -22.01
N PRO A 721 4.66 21.77 -21.89
CA PRO A 721 4.36 20.86 -22.99
C PRO A 721 3.92 21.64 -24.23
N ALA A 722 4.31 21.16 -25.41
CA ALA A 722 3.78 21.69 -26.66
C ALA A 722 2.26 21.54 -26.65
N THR A 723 1.56 22.61 -27.02
CA THR A 723 0.10 22.62 -27.09
C THR A 723 -0.35 23.01 -28.49
N GLN A 724 -1.29 22.25 -29.04
CA GLN A 724 -1.92 22.59 -30.32
C GLN A 724 -3.21 23.37 -30.06
N GLU A 725 -3.30 24.60 -30.58
CA GLU A 725 -4.58 25.29 -30.72
C GLU A 725 -5.34 24.73 -31.93
N VAL A 726 -6.51 24.15 -31.68
CA VAL A 726 -7.37 23.64 -32.76
C VAL A 726 -8.29 24.78 -33.22
N SER A 727 -8.07 25.32 -34.42
CA SER A 727 -8.61 26.61 -34.87
C SER A 727 -9.75 26.55 -35.92
N SER A 728 -10.46 25.43 -36.09
CA SER A 728 -11.66 25.41 -36.95
C SER A 728 -12.87 26.06 -36.26
N ALA A 729 -13.27 27.25 -36.72
CA ALA A 729 -14.37 28.02 -36.14
C ALA A 729 -15.75 27.32 -36.14
N GLU A 730 -15.94 26.29 -36.98
CA GLU A 730 -17.17 25.47 -37.02
C GLU A 730 -17.20 24.35 -35.94
N ASP A 731 -16.05 23.86 -35.45
CA ASP A 731 -15.99 22.78 -34.44
C ASP A 731 -16.03 23.28 -32.98
N VAL A 732 -15.73 24.56 -32.76
CA VAL A 732 -15.49 25.12 -31.42
C VAL A 732 -16.78 25.49 -30.68
N ALA A 733 -17.91 25.71 -31.36
CA ALA A 733 -19.18 26.01 -30.70
C ALA A 733 -19.89 24.76 -30.14
N ASP A 734 -19.70 23.59 -30.78
CA ASP A 734 -20.35 22.32 -30.40
C ASP A 734 -19.50 21.50 -29.39
N ILE A 735 -18.24 21.87 -29.17
CA ILE A 735 -17.35 21.14 -28.26
C ILE A 735 -17.83 21.17 -26.80
N VAL A 736 -18.40 22.30 -26.34
CA VAL A 736 -18.88 22.43 -24.95
C VAL A 736 -20.06 21.49 -24.72
N GLU A 737 -21.03 21.48 -25.64
CA GLU A 737 -22.18 20.58 -25.54
C GLU A 737 -21.74 19.11 -25.64
N THR A 738 -20.83 18.81 -26.55
CA THR A 738 -20.27 17.46 -26.71
C THR A 738 -19.57 16.98 -25.44
N ARG A 739 -18.72 17.81 -24.83
CA ARG A 739 -17.98 17.47 -23.61
C ARG A 739 -18.91 17.34 -22.42
N ASP A 740 -19.83 18.29 -22.23
CA ASP A 740 -20.76 18.23 -21.11
C ASP A 740 -21.70 17.02 -21.20
N ARG A 741 -22.16 16.68 -22.41
CA ARG A 741 -22.93 15.46 -22.68
C ARG A 741 -22.12 14.20 -22.42
N PHE A 742 -20.84 14.18 -22.80
CA PHE A 742 -19.93 13.08 -22.49
C PHE A 742 -19.90 12.82 -20.97
N PHE A 743 -19.59 13.84 -20.16
CA PHE A 743 -19.58 13.69 -18.70
C PHE A 743 -20.94 13.30 -18.13
N THR A 744 -22.02 13.94 -18.60
CA THR A 744 -23.39 13.59 -18.19
C THR A 744 -23.69 12.12 -18.45
N SER A 745 -23.32 11.59 -19.62
CA SER A 745 -23.54 10.19 -19.98
C SER A 745 -22.71 9.21 -19.14
N GLN A 746 -21.50 9.59 -18.71
CA GLN A 746 -20.69 8.77 -17.79
C GLN A 746 -21.42 8.61 -16.45
N PHE A 747 -21.91 9.70 -15.87
CA PHE A 747 -22.69 9.66 -14.62
C PHE A 747 -24.01 8.90 -14.78
N GLU A 748 -24.76 9.09 -15.88
CA GLU A 748 -26.00 8.33 -16.13
C GLU A 748 -25.74 6.81 -16.26
N LYS A 749 -24.67 6.44 -16.98
CA LYS A 749 -24.23 5.06 -17.12
C LYS A 749 -23.87 4.47 -15.75
N TYR A 750 -23.15 5.22 -14.93
CA TYR A 750 -22.79 4.84 -13.56
C TYR A 750 -24.04 4.54 -12.70
N PHE A 751 -25.03 5.43 -12.70
CA PHE A 751 -26.25 5.23 -11.91
C PHE A 751 -27.26 4.24 -12.51
N GLY A 752 -26.99 3.72 -13.71
CA GLY A 752 -27.89 2.80 -14.42
C GLY A 752 -29.27 3.40 -14.73
N LYS A 753 -29.38 4.75 -14.75
CA LYS A 753 -30.63 5.49 -14.98
C LYS A 753 -30.33 6.85 -15.60
N SER A 754 -31.27 7.36 -16.38
CA SER A 754 -31.22 8.77 -16.77
C SER A 754 -31.41 9.64 -15.53
N LEU A 755 -30.54 10.64 -15.39
CA LEU A 755 -30.58 11.55 -14.26
C LEU A 755 -31.46 12.74 -14.59
N LYS A 756 -32.23 13.19 -13.61
CA LYS A 756 -33.03 14.41 -13.76
C LYS A 756 -32.09 15.62 -13.76
N ALA A 757 -31.76 16.12 -14.94
CA ALA A 757 -30.96 17.33 -15.10
C ALA A 757 -31.70 18.55 -14.50
N PRO A 758 -31.07 19.33 -13.59
CA PRO A 758 -31.64 20.58 -13.10
C PRO A 758 -31.68 21.68 -14.18
N SER A 759 -30.84 21.58 -15.21
CA SER A 759 -30.73 22.52 -16.32
C SER A 759 -30.95 21.83 -17.67
N ALA A 760 -31.22 22.62 -18.72
CA ALA A 760 -31.17 22.11 -20.09
C ALA A 760 -29.72 21.79 -20.49
N ASN A 761 -29.52 20.98 -21.54
CA ASN A 761 -28.19 20.62 -22.04
C ASN A 761 -27.27 21.84 -22.12
N ALA A 762 -26.09 21.74 -21.53
CA ALA A 762 -25.13 22.83 -21.47
C ALA A 762 -24.49 23.09 -22.85
N THR A 763 -25.08 24.01 -23.61
CA THR A 763 -24.48 24.64 -24.79
C THR A 763 -23.48 25.73 -24.39
N LEU A 764 -22.61 26.15 -25.30
CA LEU A 764 -21.73 27.30 -25.07
C LEU A 764 -22.50 28.54 -24.59
N SER A 765 -23.63 28.86 -25.23
CA SER A 765 -24.44 30.04 -24.89
C SER A 765 -25.07 29.95 -23.49
N SER A 766 -25.59 28.79 -23.11
CA SER A 766 -26.15 28.58 -21.76
C SER A 766 -25.06 28.57 -20.68
N SER A 767 -23.89 27.99 -20.97
CA SER A 767 -22.74 28.00 -20.06
C SER A 767 -22.25 29.43 -19.83
N GLN A 768 -22.10 30.23 -20.89
CA GLN A 768 -21.74 31.65 -20.79
C GLN A 768 -22.77 32.46 -20.02
N THR A 769 -24.06 32.27 -20.31
CA THR A 769 -25.14 32.93 -19.56
C THR A 769 -25.07 32.60 -18.07
N THR A 770 -24.79 31.35 -17.73
CA THR A 770 -24.60 30.92 -16.34
C THR A 770 -23.45 31.68 -15.70
N LEU A 771 -22.26 31.69 -16.31
CA LEU A 771 -21.08 32.37 -15.78
C LEU A 771 -21.30 33.88 -15.64
N GLN A 772 -21.99 34.52 -16.59
CA GLN A 772 -22.36 35.94 -16.52
C GLN A 772 -23.33 36.22 -15.36
N ASN A 773 -24.31 35.36 -15.13
CA ASN A 773 -25.26 35.52 -14.02
C ASN A 773 -24.55 35.41 -12.66
N ILE A 774 -23.59 34.50 -12.53
CA ILE A 774 -22.77 34.38 -11.33
C ILE A 774 -21.90 35.62 -11.13
N GLU A 775 -21.24 36.11 -12.17
CA GLU A 775 -20.43 37.34 -12.12
C GLU A 775 -21.29 38.55 -11.70
N GLN A 776 -22.48 38.69 -12.26
CA GLN A 776 -23.41 39.76 -11.90
C GLN A 776 -23.91 39.65 -10.46
N ALA A 777 -24.17 38.43 -9.98
CA ALA A 777 -24.71 38.20 -8.64
C ALA A 777 -23.64 38.34 -7.54
N THR A 778 -22.40 37.98 -7.83
CA THR A 778 -21.34 37.78 -6.80
C THR A 778 -20.17 38.74 -6.94
N GLY A 779 -19.97 39.33 -8.12
CA GLY A 779 -18.76 40.08 -8.48
C GLY A 779 -17.52 39.21 -8.73
N VAL A 780 -17.60 37.89 -8.53
CA VAL A 780 -16.53 36.94 -8.81
C VAL A 780 -16.61 36.53 -10.27
N LYS A 781 -15.47 36.47 -10.96
CA LYS A 781 -15.41 36.01 -12.36
C LYS A 781 -15.13 34.50 -12.44
N PRO A 782 -16.11 33.66 -12.81
CA PRO A 782 -15.92 32.22 -12.91
C PRO A 782 -15.51 31.78 -14.32
N ALA A 783 -14.80 30.64 -14.38
CA ALA A 783 -14.58 29.87 -15.60
C ALA A 783 -14.79 28.38 -15.34
N VAL A 784 -15.01 27.61 -16.40
CA VAL A 784 -15.11 26.14 -16.32
C VAL A 784 -14.03 25.51 -17.19
N ILE A 785 -13.32 24.52 -16.65
CA ILE A 785 -12.31 23.74 -17.36
C ILE A 785 -12.79 22.29 -17.44
N TYR A 786 -13.02 21.81 -18.66
CA TYR A 786 -13.20 20.38 -18.94
C TYR A 786 -11.83 19.73 -19.14
N VAL A 787 -11.54 18.69 -18.36
CA VAL A 787 -10.31 17.89 -18.43
C VAL A 787 -10.69 16.48 -18.87
N THR A 788 -10.35 16.10 -20.10
CA THR A 788 -10.78 14.84 -20.71
C THR A 788 -9.65 14.19 -21.49
N PHE A 789 -9.76 12.89 -21.75
CA PHE A 789 -8.85 12.18 -22.63
C PHE A 789 -9.51 11.87 -23.97
N VAL A 790 -8.86 12.23 -25.07
CA VAL A 790 -9.39 12.06 -26.42
C VAL A 790 -8.43 11.27 -27.30
N PRO A 791 -8.93 10.47 -28.26
CA PRO A 791 -8.08 9.80 -29.24
C PRO A 791 -7.17 10.79 -29.97
N GLN A 792 -5.92 10.41 -30.19
CA GLN A 792 -5.02 11.13 -31.10
C GLN A 792 -5.58 11.09 -32.53
N MET A 793 -5.55 12.24 -33.22
CA MET A 793 -5.88 12.28 -34.65
C MET A 793 -4.68 11.74 -35.40
N LEU A 794 -4.89 10.72 -36.24
CA LEU A 794 -3.87 10.26 -37.19
C LEU A 794 -3.55 11.40 -38.16
N THR A 795 -2.28 11.58 -38.46
CA THR A 795 -1.83 12.50 -39.50
C THR A 795 -2.29 12.02 -40.88
N GLN A 796 -2.35 12.93 -41.85
CA GLN A 796 -2.82 12.62 -43.21
C GLN A 796 -1.90 11.60 -43.93
N ASP A 797 -0.66 11.45 -43.47
CA ASP A 797 0.30 10.46 -43.95
C ASP A 797 0.04 9.06 -43.34
N GLU A 798 -0.35 8.97 -42.07
CA GLU A 798 -0.76 7.71 -41.40
C GLU A 798 -2.14 7.20 -41.88
N ALA A 799 -3.02 8.10 -42.32
CA ALA A 799 -4.31 7.75 -42.91
C ALA A 799 -4.18 7.13 -44.32
N ASN A 800 -3.09 7.41 -45.03
CA ASN A 800 -2.84 6.89 -46.38
C ASN A 800 -2.11 5.54 -46.39
N SER A 801 -1.45 5.15 -45.30
CA SER A 801 -0.79 3.84 -45.15
C SER A 801 -1.72 2.74 -44.64
N SER A 802 -2.91 3.08 -44.15
CA SER A 802 -3.84 2.16 -43.47
C SER A 802 -4.93 1.55 -44.38
N SER A 803 -4.81 1.67 -45.71
CA SER A 803 -5.82 1.16 -46.65
C SER A 803 -5.69 -0.31 -47.09
N SER A 804 -4.83 -1.12 -46.48
CA SER A 804 -4.69 -2.53 -46.89
C SER A 804 -4.32 -3.50 -45.75
N ALA A 805 -5.28 -3.84 -44.90
CA ALA A 805 -5.41 -5.18 -44.31
C ALA A 805 -6.71 -5.30 -43.50
N SER A 806 -7.34 -6.46 -43.59
CA SER A 806 -8.59 -6.88 -42.95
C SER A 806 -8.62 -6.66 -41.43
N LEU A 807 -9.70 -6.03 -40.96
CA LEU A 807 -9.99 -5.64 -39.59
C LEU A 807 -10.12 -6.85 -38.63
N ASN A 808 -9.10 -7.07 -37.80
CA ASN A 808 -9.24 -7.77 -36.51
C ASN A 808 -9.64 -6.74 -35.44
N SER A 809 -10.73 -7.03 -34.72
CA SER A 809 -11.37 -6.17 -33.72
C SER A 809 -10.59 -5.96 -32.40
N ASN A 810 -9.30 -6.30 -32.36
CA ASN A 810 -8.46 -6.25 -31.15
C ASN A 810 -7.28 -5.26 -31.25
N ILE A 811 -7.17 -4.47 -32.33
CA ILE A 811 -6.10 -3.47 -32.51
C ILE A 811 -6.70 -2.13 -32.91
N ARG A 812 -7.21 -1.38 -31.93
CA ARG A 812 -7.27 0.09 -31.96
C ARG A 812 -7.01 0.60 -30.54
N ASN A 813 -5.78 0.43 -30.08
CA ASN A 813 -5.25 1.27 -29.00
C ASN A 813 -5.10 2.69 -29.55
N PHE A 814 -6.17 3.48 -29.50
CA PHE A 814 -6.01 4.91 -29.64
C PHE A 814 -5.17 5.36 -28.43
N GLU A 815 -3.98 5.90 -28.64
CA GLU A 815 -3.34 6.66 -27.58
C GLU A 815 -4.24 7.86 -27.27
N TYR A 816 -4.80 7.85 -26.06
CA TYR A 816 -5.66 8.94 -25.59
C TYR A 816 -4.77 10.02 -24.99
N GLN A 817 -4.87 11.24 -25.53
CA GLN A 817 -4.13 12.41 -25.07
C GLN A 817 -5.03 13.35 -24.24
N LEU A 818 -4.41 14.09 -23.33
CA LEU A 818 -5.08 15.09 -22.50
C LEU A 818 -5.61 16.26 -23.37
N GLU A 819 -6.89 16.54 -23.26
CA GLU A 819 -7.56 17.70 -23.85
C GLU A 819 -8.19 18.56 -22.75
N LEU A 820 -7.91 19.86 -22.83
CA LEU A 820 -8.44 20.90 -21.96
C LEU A 820 -9.38 21.79 -22.77
N VAL A 821 -10.58 22.03 -22.24
CA VAL A 821 -11.52 23.02 -22.81
C VAL A 821 -11.89 24.04 -21.74
N LEU A 822 -11.44 25.27 -21.92
CA LEU A 822 -11.74 26.41 -21.05
C LEU A 822 -12.93 27.20 -21.61
N VAL A 823 -13.96 27.34 -20.77
CA VAL A 823 -15.15 28.16 -21.04
C VAL A 823 -15.16 29.35 -20.07
N THR A 824 -15.25 30.55 -20.61
CA THR A 824 -15.33 31.82 -19.86
C THR A 824 -16.68 32.49 -20.12
N SER A 825 -16.98 33.59 -19.43
CA SER A 825 -18.28 34.28 -19.53
C SER A 825 -18.54 34.92 -20.89
N THR A 826 -17.51 35.09 -21.73
CA THR A 826 -17.61 35.67 -23.09
C THR A 826 -16.60 35.02 -24.05
N GLY A 827 -16.69 35.30 -25.34
CA GLY A 827 -15.71 34.82 -26.34
C GLY A 827 -15.93 33.38 -26.80
N ALA A 828 -14.98 32.85 -27.57
CA ALA A 828 -14.99 31.45 -27.99
C ALA A 828 -14.34 30.56 -26.90
N PRO A 829 -14.78 29.29 -26.73
CA PRO A 829 -14.11 28.38 -25.82
C PRO A 829 -12.70 28.08 -26.32
N ILE A 830 -11.75 28.00 -25.39
CA ILE A 830 -10.34 27.74 -25.68
C ILE A 830 -10.11 26.24 -25.53
N ARG A 831 -9.60 25.61 -26.59
CA ARG A 831 -9.33 24.18 -26.63
C ARG A 831 -7.83 23.95 -26.81
N LYS A 832 -7.22 23.23 -25.86
CA LYS A 832 -5.81 22.87 -25.89
C LYS A 832 -5.67 21.36 -25.81
N ARG A 833 -4.89 20.77 -26.71
CA ARG A 833 -4.42 19.38 -26.60
C ARG A 833 -2.98 19.42 -26.12
N VAL A 834 -2.68 18.65 -25.09
CA VAL A 834 -1.36 18.61 -24.46
C VAL A 834 -0.62 17.42 -25.05
N GLU A 835 0.37 17.70 -25.91
CA GLU A 835 1.10 16.65 -26.62
C GLU A 835 1.86 15.72 -25.66
N GLY A 836 2.00 14.44 -26.04
CA GLY A 836 2.76 13.44 -25.26
C GLY A 836 2.21 13.15 -23.84
N THR A 837 0.98 13.57 -23.56
CA THR A 837 0.37 13.49 -22.22
C THR A 837 -0.78 12.48 -22.23
N THR A 838 -0.43 11.21 -22.05
CA THR A 838 -1.38 10.09 -22.11
C THR A 838 -2.21 9.94 -20.84
N ARG A 839 -3.39 9.30 -20.94
CA ARG A 839 -4.24 9.01 -19.78
C ARG A 839 -3.50 8.29 -18.65
N ALA A 840 -2.76 7.23 -18.99
CA ALA A 840 -1.99 6.45 -18.02
C ALA A 840 -0.96 7.32 -17.28
N LYS A 841 -0.25 8.20 -18.01
CA LYS A 841 0.76 9.09 -17.43
C LYS A 841 0.15 10.10 -16.45
N VAL A 842 -0.98 10.72 -16.80
CA VAL A 842 -1.64 11.70 -15.93
C VAL A 842 -2.21 11.03 -14.69
N LEU A 843 -2.88 9.87 -14.83
CA LEU A 843 -3.43 9.14 -13.68
C LEU A 843 -2.34 8.70 -12.71
N ARG A 844 -1.21 8.19 -13.22
CA ARG A 844 -0.06 7.82 -12.40
C ARG A 844 0.46 8.98 -11.55
N VAL A 845 0.64 10.16 -12.13
CA VAL A 845 1.11 11.35 -11.38
C VAL A 845 0.04 11.86 -10.42
N ALA A 846 -1.24 11.74 -10.77
CA ALA A 846 -2.34 12.06 -9.86
C ALA A 846 -2.37 11.15 -8.63
N ASP A 847 -2.09 9.86 -8.79
CA ASP A 847 -2.00 8.90 -7.70
C ASP A 847 -0.77 9.17 -6.82
N GLN A 848 0.38 9.48 -7.43
CA GLN A 848 1.57 9.90 -6.69
C GLN A 848 1.28 11.15 -5.85
N LEU A 849 0.62 12.18 -6.41
CA LEU A 849 0.26 13.38 -5.64
C LEU A 849 -0.62 13.02 -4.43
N ARG A 850 -1.60 12.11 -4.59
CA ARG A 850 -2.46 11.66 -3.48
C ARG A 850 -1.66 10.96 -2.39
N LEU A 851 -0.75 10.07 -2.77
CA LEU A 851 0.13 9.36 -1.84
C LEU A 851 0.92 10.38 -1.00
N GLU A 852 1.62 11.31 -1.66
CA GLU A 852 2.51 12.24 -0.99
C GLU A 852 1.79 13.26 -0.11
N VAL A 853 0.66 13.85 -0.56
CA VAL A 853 -0.08 14.81 0.27
C VAL A 853 -0.70 14.18 1.52
N THR A 854 -0.95 12.86 1.50
CA THR A 854 -1.49 12.14 2.65
C THR A 854 -0.42 11.69 3.65
N ASN A 855 0.86 11.71 3.24
CA ASN A 855 1.98 11.44 4.12
C ASN A 855 2.37 12.70 4.90
N VAL A 856 1.85 12.85 6.12
CA VAL A 856 2.17 13.99 7.02
C VAL A 856 3.65 14.08 7.41
N ARG A 857 4.46 13.04 7.16
CA ARG A 857 5.90 13.05 7.42
C ARG A 857 6.71 13.55 6.22
N SER A 858 6.13 13.52 5.02
CA SER A 858 6.72 14.16 3.85
C SER A 858 6.77 15.67 4.08
N LYS A 859 7.87 16.31 3.68
CA LYS A 859 7.99 17.77 3.77
C LYS A 859 7.56 18.45 2.48
N ASP A 860 8.07 17.95 1.35
CA ASP A 860 7.97 18.62 0.05
C ASP A 860 7.79 17.63 -1.13
N ASP A 861 7.69 16.31 -0.89
CA ASP A 861 7.68 15.31 -1.98
C ASP A 861 6.43 15.44 -2.86
N TYR A 862 5.34 15.96 -2.30
CA TYR A 862 4.11 16.28 -3.03
C TYR A 862 4.28 17.44 -4.04
N LEU A 863 5.33 18.28 -3.91
CA LEU A 863 5.53 19.42 -4.82
C LEU A 863 5.84 18.96 -6.24
N PHE A 864 6.60 17.87 -6.42
CA PHE A 864 6.97 17.36 -7.73
C PHE A 864 5.76 16.88 -8.56
N PRO A 865 4.95 15.91 -8.09
CA PRO A 865 3.76 15.49 -8.82
C PRO A 865 2.72 16.63 -8.92
N GLY A 866 2.63 17.50 -7.91
CA GLY A 866 1.80 18.72 -7.95
C GLY A 866 2.20 19.68 -9.08
N LYS A 867 3.51 19.80 -9.32
CA LYS A 867 4.07 20.63 -10.39
C LYS A 867 3.84 20.08 -11.77
N GLN A 868 4.05 18.78 -11.94
CA GLN A 868 3.82 18.13 -13.22
C GLN A 868 2.35 18.22 -13.64
N LEU A 869 1.41 18.03 -12.70
CA LEU A 869 -0.02 18.17 -12.98
C LEU A 869 -0.41 19.61 -13.28
N TYR A 870 0.17 20.60 -12.58
CA TYR A 870 -0.04 22.02 -12.88
C TYR A 870 0.38 22.35 -14.32
N GLN A 871 1.55 21.87 -14.74
CA GLN A 871 2.07 22.09 -16.09
C GLN A 871 1.21 21.47 -17.18
N TRP A 872 0.57 20.33 -16.90
CA TRP A 872 -0.32 19.69 -17.87
C TRP A 872 -1.72 20.30 -17.89
N MET A 873 -2.27 20.68 -16.74
CA MET A 873 -3.70 21.01 -16.62
C MET A 873 -4.00 22.50 -16.55
N ILE A 874 -3.06 23.32 -16.07
CA ILE A 874 -3.30 24.75 -15.77
C ILE A 874 -2.41 25.66 -16.61
N ALA A 875 -1.11 25.38 -16.66
CA ALA A 875 -0.16 26.22 -17.41
C ALA A 875 -0.58 26.50 -18.87
N PRO A 876 -1.19 25.56 -19.62
CA PRO A 876 -1.69 25.81 -20.98
C PRO A 876 -2.80 26.86 -21.11
N LEU A 877 -3.45 27.21 -20.00
CA LEU A 877 -4.62 28.10 -19.93
C LEU A 877 -4.35 29.36 -19.10
N GLU A 878 -3.18 29.47 -18.47
CA GLU A 878 -2.89 30.49 -17.46
C GLU A 878 -2.88 31.91 -18.03
N ALA A 879 -2.41 32.07 -19.27
CA ALA A 879 -2.40 33.37 -19.95
C ALA A 879 -3.83 33.91 -20.13
N GLU A 880 -4.76 33.04 -20.53
CA GLU A 880 -6.16 33.40 -20.76
C GLU A 880 -6.92 33.61 -19.45
N LEU A 881 -6.69 32.75 -18.45
CA LEU A 881 -7.24 32.93 -17.11
C LEU A 881 -6.85 34.29 -16.52
N LYS A 882 -5.57 34.67 -16.65
CA LYS A 882 -5.05 35.95 -16.17
C LYS A 882 -5.56 37.14 -16.97
N ALA A 883 -5.58 37.04 -18.31
CA ALA A 883 -6.05 38.12 -19.19
C ALA A 883 -7.52 38.48 -18.93
N GLN A 884 -8.35 37.50 -18.58
CA GLN A 884 -9.76 37.72 -18.26
C GLN A 884 -10.02 38.06 -16.79
N GLY A 885 -9.00 37.95 -15.92
CA GLY A 885 -9.10 38.20 -14.49
C GLY A 885 -10.00 37.19 -13.79
N ILE A 886 -9.91 35.91 -14.18
CA ILE A 886 -10.67 34.82 -13.56
C ILE A 886 -10.27 34.67 -12.09
N GLN A 887 -11.26 34.41 -11.23
CA GLN A 887 -11.10 34.27 -9.78
C GLN A 887 -11.60 32.93 -9.26
N ASN A 888 -12.52 32.29 -9.99
CA ASN A 888 -13.08 30.98 -9.65
C ASN A 888 -12.99 30.02 -10.84
N ILE A 889 -12.60 28.77 -10.59
CA ILE A 889 -12.50 27.72 -11.61
C ILE A 889 -13.33 26.51 -11.18
N GLY A 890 -14.33 26.17 -11.99
CA GLY A 890 -15.06 24.91 -11.91
C GLY A 890 -14.42 23.84 -12.80
N PHE A 891 -13.95 22.74 -12.22
CA PHE A 891 -13.39 21.62 -12.96
C PHE A 891 -14.46 20.59 -13.29
N VAL A 892 -14.46 20.07 -14.51
CA VAL A 892 -15.22 18.89 -14.93
C VAL A 892 -14.20 17.86 -15.43
N MET A 893 -14.01 16.76 -14.71
CA MET A 893 -12.86 15.88 -14.91
C MET A 893 -13.23 14.43 -15.23
N ASP A 894 -12.36 13.78 -16.01
CA ASP A 894 -12.45 12.37 -16.37
C ASP A 894 -12.36 11.42 -15.16
N VAL A 895 -12.85 10.20 -15.35
CA VAL A 895 -12.77 9.12 -14.35
C VAL A 895 -11.30 8.88 -13.98
N GLY A 896 -11.04 8.75 -12.67
CA GLY A 896 -9.70 8.63 -12.10
C GLY A 896 -9.07 9.97 -11.66
N LEU A 897 -9.49 11.11 -12.22
CA LEU A 897 -9.01 12.44 -11.81
C LEU A 897 -9.92 13.13 -10.79
N ARG A 898 -11.15 12.64 -10.60
CA ARG A 898 -12.17 13.27 -9.75
C ARG A 898 -11.84 13.34 -8.25
N SER A 899 -10.92 12.53 -7.75
CA SER A 899 -10.38 12.60 -6.38
C SER A 899 -9.02 13.30 -6.30
N LEU A 900 -8.59 14.01 -7.35
CA LEU A 900 -7.34 14.75 -7.36
C LEU A 900 -7.41 15.93 -6.37
N PRO A 901 -6.39 16.14 -5.50
CA PRO A 901 -6.31 17.32 -4.65
C PRO A 901 -5.99 18.58 -5.47
N ILE A 902 -7.00 19.10 -6.19
CA ILE A 902 -6.81 20.20 -7.15
C ILE A 902 -6.18 21.45 -6.50
N ALA A 903 -6.53 21.70 -5.23
CA ALA A 903 -5.98 22.82 -4.47
C ALA A 903 -4.44 22.75 -4.31
N ALA A 904 -3.85 21.55 -4.35
CA ALA A 904 -2.43 21.30 -4.14
C ALA A 904 -1.60 21.20 -5.43
N LEU A 905 -2.19 21.47 -6.61
CA LEU A 905 -1.38 21.66 -7.83
C LEU A 905 -0.47 22.87 -7.61
N TYR A 906 0.79 22.76 -7.99
CA TYR A 906 1.85 23.71 -7.62
C TYR A 906 2.53 24.25 -8.87
N ASP A 907 2.69 25.55 -9.05
CA ASP A 907 3.31 26.07 -10.28
C ASP A 907 4.86 26.11 -10.20
N GLY A 908 5.43 25.76 -9.03
CA GLY A 908 6.84 25.94 -8.72
C GLY A 908 7.11 27.07 -7.73
N GLN A 909 6.12 27.92 -7.43
CA GLN A 909 6.18 29.04 -6.49
C GLN A 909 4.96 29.10 -5.57
N GLU A 910 3.77 28.94 -6.11
CA GLU A 910 2.47 29.05 -5.44
C GLU A 910 1.59 27.85 -5.77
N PHE A 911 0.74 27.44 -4.82
CA PHE A 911 -0.31 26.47 -5.10
C PHE A 911 -1.46 27.10 -5.90
N LEU A 912 -2.18 26.28 -6.67
CA LEU A 912 -3.33 26.72 -7.47
C LEU A 912 -4.37 27.45 -6.61
N ILE A 913 -4.56 27.01 -5.36
CA ILE A 913 -5.50 27.60 -4.41
C ILE A 913 -5.12 29.02 -3.99
N GLU A 914 -3.84 29.39 -4.11
CA GLU A 914 -3.38 30.75 -3.83
C GLU A 914 -3.83 31.74 -4.91
N LYS A 915 -4.05 31.24 -6.14
CA LYS A 915 -4.45 32.03 -7.30
C LYS A 915 -5.97 32.06 -7.52
N TYR A 916 -6.64 30.91 -7.39
CA TYR A 916 -8.06 30.77 -7.74
C TYR A 916 -8.83 29.99 -6.67
N SER A 917 -10.11 30.33 -6.48
CA SER A 917 -11.02 29.41 -5.80
C SER A 917 -11.39 28.29 -6.77
N VAL A 918 -11.46 27.05 -6.27
CA VAL A 918 -11.70 25.87 -7.13
C VAL A 918 -12.87 25.03 -6.62
N GLY A 919 -13.55 24.35 -7.53
CA GLY A 919 -14.58 23.35 -7.21
C GLY A 919 -14.75 22.33 -8.33
N LEU A 920 -15.39 21.22 -8.04
CA LEU A 920 -15.57 20.08 -8.94
C LEU A 920 -17.04 19.90 -9.30
N LEU A 921 -17.35 19.90 -10.59
CA LEU A 921 -18.69 19.72 -11.13
C LEU A 921 -18.79 18.34 -11.80
N PRO A 922 -19.87 17.57 -11.59
CA PRO A 922 -20.14 16.37 -12.37
C PRO A 922 -20.27 16.68 -13.87
N SER A 923 -21.09 17.68 -14.18
CA SER A 923 -21.22 18.38 -15.47
C SER A 923 -22.04 19.65 -15.22
N LEU A 924 -22.07 20.61 -16.15
CA LEU A 924 -22.96 21.77 -16.05
C LEU A 924 -24.43 21.37 -16.19
N THR A 925 -24.74 20.35 -17.00
CA THR A 925 -26.11 19.83 -17.15
C THR A 925 -26.62 19.18 -15.86
N LEU A 926 -25.76 18.51 -15.09
CA LEU A 926 -26.13 17.83 -13.85
C LEU A 926 -26.02 18.71 -12.59
N THR A 927 -25.51 19.93 -12.72
CA THR A 927 -25.31 20.86 -11.60
C THR A 927 -26.40 21.92 -11.58
N ASP A 928 -27.03 22.13 -10.42
CA ASP A 928 -27.91 23.29 -10.23
C ASP A 928 -27.05 24.54 -10.02
N THR A 929 -26.99 25.37 -11.05
CA THR A 929 -26.14 26.57 -11.11
C THR A 929 -26.84 27.82 -10.59
N SER A 930 -28.06 27.71 -10.05
CA SER A 930 -28.78 28.85 -9.51
C SER A 930 -28.10 29.39 -8.24
N TYR A 931 -27.69 30.66 -8.30
CA TYR A 931 -27.07 31.33 -7.16
C TYR A 931 -28.09 31.65 -6.07
N THR A 932 -27.71 31.43 -4.82
CA THR A 932 -28.45 31.87 -3.64
C THR A 932 -27.44 32.28 -2.60
N ASP A 933 -27.55 33.52 -2.10
CA ASP A 933 -26.72 33.97 -0.98
C ASP A 933 -27.15 33.23 0.28
N ILE A 934 -26.22 32.44 0.84
CA ILE A 934 -26.49 31.61 2.01
C ILE A 934 -26.22 32.32 3.33
N LYS A 935 -25.74 33.58 3.35
CA LYS A 935 -25.35 34.31 4.59
C LYS A 935 -26.41 34.38 5.68
N ASP A 936 -27.69 34.36 5.29
CA ASP A 936 -28.84 34.36 6.20
C ASP A 936 -29.50 32.97 6.35
N ALA A 937 -29.00 31.94 5.66
CA ALA A 937 -29.51 30.58 5.76
C ALA A 937 -29.38 30.04 7.19
N GLN A 938 -30.31 29.18 7.60
CA GLN A 938 -30.18 28.46 8.87
C GLN A 938 -29.31 27.21 8.68
N VAL A 939 -28.46 26.91 9.67
CA VAL A 939 -27.69 25.66 9.75
C VAL A 939 -28.42 24.62 10.58
N LEU A 940 -28.51 23.39 10.06
CA LEU A 940 -28.78 22.21 10.85
C LEU A 940 -27.46 21.44 11.02
N ALA A 941 -26.87 21.51 12.21
CA ALA A 941 -25.63 20.82 12.53
C ALA A 941 -25.96 19.54 13.31
N MET A 942 -25.49 18.39 12.87
CA MET A 942 -25.72 17.14 13.58
C MET A 942 -24.45 16.30 13.59
N GLY A 943 -24.21 15.57 14.66
CA GLY A 943 -23.02 14.74 14.75
C GLY A 943 -23.01 13.80 15.94
N ALA A 944 -22.03 12.91 15.97
CA ALA A 944 -21.81 11.99 17.07
C ALA A 944 -20.37 12.12 17.56
N GLU A 945 -20.22 12.31 18.87
CA GLU A 945 -18.94 12.25 19.58
C GLU A 945 -18.59 10.79 19.87
N LYS A 946 -19.59 9.99 20.22
CA LYS A 946 -19.43 8.63 20.73
C LYS A 946 -20.02 7.62 19.76
N PHE A 947 -19.32 6.50 19.64
CA PHE A 947 -19.70 5.40 18.76
C PHE A 947 -19.48 4.07 19.47
N THR A 948 -20.27 3.06 19.11
CA THR A 948 -20.09 1.70 19.63
C THR A 948 -18.89 1.00 19.00
N ASP A 949 -18.69 1.17 17.69
CA ASP A 949 -17.73 0.40 16.88
C ASP A 949 -16.68 1.27 16.18
N LEU A 950 -16.56 2.56 16.54
CA LEU A 950 -15.63 3.51 15.94
C LEU A 950 -14.99 4.38 17.03
N ARG A 951 -13.82 4.94 16.75
CA ARG A 951 -13.14 5.85 17.69
C ARG A 951 -14.01 7.09 18.01
N PRO A 952 -14.00 7.60 19.24
CA PRO A 952 -14.71 8.84 19.56
C PRO A 952 -14.12 10.02 18.79
N LEU A 953 -14.94 11.03 18.53
CA LEU A 953 -14.58 12.28 17.88
C LEU A 953 -14.80 13.45 18.85
N PRO A 954 -13.88 13.66 19.82
CA PRO A 954 -14.04 14.67 20.87
C PRO A 954 -14.15 16.10 20.34
N ALA A 955 -13.70 16.39 19.11
CA ALA A 955 -13.91 17.71 18.52
C ALA A 955 -15.38 18.00 18.15
N VAL A 956 -16.18 16.98 17.85
CA VAL A 956 -17.54 17.14 17.30
C VAL A 956 -18.44 18.02 18.17
N PRO A 957 -18.54 17.84 19.50
CA PRO A 957 -19.33 18.73 20.34
C PRO A 957 -18.88 20.20 20.26
N VAL A 958 -17.56 20.44 20.19
CA VAL A 958 -16.98 21.78 20.10
C VAL A 958 -17.26 22.37 18.71
N GLU A 959 -17.14 21.59 17.65
CA GLU A 959 -17.47 21.98 16.28
C GLU A 959 -18.94 22.40 16.16
N LEU A 960 -19.89 21.54 16.55
CA LEU A 960 -21.33 21.81 16.42
C LEU A 960 -21.77 23.04 17.24
N SER A 961 -21.28 23.15 18.48
CA SER A 961 -21.63 24.26 19.37
C SER A 961 -21.01 25.58 18.89
N THR A 962 -19.77 25.55 18.40
CA THR A 962 -19.09 26.73 17.83
C THR A 962 -19.85 27.24 16.61
N ILE A 963 -20.21 26.34 15.69
CA ILE A 963 -20.97 26.67 14.48
C ILE A 963 -22.30 27.32 14.85
N THR A 964 -23.12 26.68 15.68
CA THR A 964 -24.51 27.11 15.91
C THR A 964 -24.69 28.21 16.95
N SER A 965 -23.75 28.36 17.89
CA SER A 965 -23.85 29.35 18.97
C SER A 965 -23.10 30.64 18.67
N SER A 966 -22.05 30.58 17.83
CA SER A 966 -21.12 31.71 17.68
C SER A 966 -20.84 32.13 16.25
N LEU A 967 -20.92 31.21 15.28
CA LEU A 967 -20.59 31.49 13.88
C LEU A 967 -21.81 31.60 13.00
N TRP A 968 -22.87 30.85 13.24
CA TRP A 968 -24.03 30.74 12.36
C TRP A 968 -25.34 30.57 13.12
N LYS A 969 -26.46 31.04 12.56
CA LYS A 969 -27.78 30.83 13.16
C LYS A 969 -28.26 29.42 12.80
N GLY A 970 -28.61 28.61 13.80
CA GLY A 970 -28.99 27.23 13.53
C GLY A 970 -29.35 26.43 14.77
N GLU A 971 -29.53 25.13 14.57
CA GLU A 971 -29.77 24.14 15.62
C GLU A 971 -28.75 23.02 15.52
N SER A 972 -28.30 22.52 16.68
CA SER A 972 -27.35 21.41 16.79
C SER A 972 -27.98 20.19 17.48
N PHE A 973 -27.71 18.99 16.96
CA PHE A 973 -28.12 17.73 17.58
C PHE A 973 -26.91 16.79 17.71
N LEU A 974 -26.61 16.35 18.92
CA LEU A 974 -25.45 15.52 19.25
C LEU A 974 -25.91 14.12 19.66
N ASP A 975 -25.08 13.11 19.37
CA ASP A 975 -25.21 11.74 19.87
C ASP A 975 -26.63 11.17 19.67
N ASP A 976 -27.37 10.88 20.74
CA ASP A 976 -28.71 10.26 20.69
C ASP A 976 -29.77 11.05 19.90
N ALA A 977 -29.52 12.34 19.67
CA ALA A 977 -30.36 13.17 18.81
C ALA A 977 -29.90 13.18 17.33
N PHE A 978 -28.73 12.63 17.00
CA PHE A 978 -28.21 12.49 15.64
C PHE A 978 -28.69 11.20 14.96
N THR A 979 -29.98 11.15 14.66
CA THR A 979 -30.62 10.00 13.98
C THR A 979 -31.19 10.40 12.62
N LEU A 980 -31.33 9.41 11.72
CA LEU A 980 -31.93 9.62 10.39
C LEU A 980 -33.36 10.16 10.49
N GLN A 981 -34.11 9.68 11.49
CA GLN A 981 -35.48 10.13 11.73
C GLN A 981 -35.51 11.60 12.17
N ASN A 982 -34.62 12.01 13.08
CA ASN A 982 -34.56 13.40 13.52
C ASN A 982 -34.10 14.32 12.38
N LEU A 983 -33.07 13.93 11.60
CA LEU A 983 -32.64 14.69 10.41
C LEU A 983 -33.82 14.96 9.46
N LYS A 984 -34.61 13.92 9.15
CA LYS A 984 -35.82 14.06 8.31
C LYS A 984 -36.90 14.92 8.98
N ALA A 985 -37.07 14.83 10.30
CA ALA A 985 -38.06 15.60 11.04
C ALA A 985 -37.72 17.10 11.05
N GLN A 986 -36.47 17.47 11.35
CA GLN A 986 -36.02 18.87 11.41
C GLN A 986 -36.15 19.55 10.06
N ARG A 987 -35.75 18.86 8.98
CA ARG A 987 -35.91 19.37 7.61
C ARG A 987 -37.37 19.58 7.21
N LYS A 988 -38.32 18.83 7.78
CA LYS A 988 -39.76 19.05 7.54
C LYS A 988 -40.31 20.24 8.32
N GLN A 989 -39.73 20.56 9.48
CA GLN A 989 -40.21 21.65 10.33
C GLN A 989 -39.85 23.03 9.78
N ARG A 990 -38.63 23.20 9.26
CA ARG A 990 -38.18 24.45 8.64
C ARG A 990 -37.12 24.19 7.57
N PRO A 991 -36.98 25.06 6.57
CA PRO A 991 -35.93 24.97 5.58
C PRO A 991 -34.57 25.33 6.21
N TYR A 992 -33.62 24.39 6.16
CA TYR A 992 -32.22 24.61 6.50
C TYR A 992 -31.42 24.66 5.20
N GLY A 993 -30.88 25.84 4.87
CA GLY A 993 -30.08 26.01 3.65
C GLY A 993 -28.68 25.38 3.79
N ILE A 994 -28.21 25.18 5.02
CA ILE A 994 -26.94 24.50 5.29
C ILE A 994 -27.22 23.29 6.19
N ILE A 995 -26.71 22.13 5.80
CA ILE A 995 -26.72 20.93 6.64
C ILE A 995 -25.28 20.52 6.89
N HIS A 996 -24.93 20.29 8.14
CA HIS A 996 -23.58 19.93 8.54
C HIS A 996 -23.61 18.63 9.34
N LEU A 997 -22.93 17.61 8.85
CA LEU A 997 -22.85 16.28 9.45
C LEU A 997 -21.41 16.02 9.90
N ALA A 998 -21.18 15.93 11.22
CA ALA A 998 -19.86 15.70 11.81
C ALA A 998 -19.80 14.31 12.46
N THR A 999 -19.13 13.36 11.82
CA THR A 999 -19.15 11.94 12.18
C THR A 999 -18.11 11.14 11.38
N HIS A 1000 -18.06 9.82 11.56
CA HIS A 1000 -17.33 8.92 10.66
C HIS A 1000 -18.10 8.61 9.38
N ALA A 1001 -17.35 8.43 8.30
CA ALA A 1001 -17.85 7.82 7.07
C ALA A 1001 -16.85 6.77 6.60
N VAL A 1002 -17.37 5.69 6.04
CA VAL A 1002 -16.58 4.58 5.50
C VAL A 1002 -16.95 4.46 4.03
N PHE A 1003 -15.97 4.73 3.17
CA PHE A 1003 -16.04 4.46 1.76
C PHE A 1003 -15.35 3.12 1.48
N ARG A 1004 -16.09 2.17 0.88
CA ARG A 1004 -15.57 0.89 0.39
C ARG A 1004 -15.81 0.82 -1.12
N SER A 1005 -14.76 0.53 -1.86
CA SER A 1005 -14.80 0.27 -3.29
C SER A 1005 -15.83 -0.81 -3.63
N GLY A 1006 -16.43 -0.71 -4.82
CA GLY A 1006 -17.50 -1.61 -5.25
C GLY A 1006 -18.93 -1.14 -4.99
N ALA A 1007 -19.84 -2.08 -4.69
CA ALA A 1007 -21.28 -1.79 -4.67
C ALA A 1007 -21.63 -0.67 -3.67
N PRO A 1008 -22.43 0.35 -4.04
CA PRO A 1008 -22.73 1.50 -3.17
C PRO A 1008 -23.22 1.14 -1.76
N LYS A 1009 -23.95 0.03 -1.61
CA LYS A 1009 -24.43 -0.47 -0.30
C LYS A 1009 -23.31 -0.77 0.72
N ASN A 1010 -22.06 -0.92 0.28
CA ASN A 1010 -20.90 -1.22 1.12
C ASN A 1010 -20.34 0.04 1.81
N SER A 1011 -20.72 1.24 1.35
CA SER A 1011 -20.29 2.52 1.88
C SER A 1011 -21.39 3.16 2.76
N TYR A 1012 -21.02 3.76 3.89
CA TYR A 1012 -21.96 4.43 4.79
C TYR A 1012 -21.41 5.66 5.54
N ILE A 1013 -22.31 6.57 5.91
CA ILE A 1013 -22.10 7.60 6.95
C ILE A 1013 -22.64 7.04 8.27
N GLN A 1014 -21.84 7.06 9.32
CA GLN A 1014 -22.27 6.61 10.64
C GLN A 1014 -23.17 7.66 11.30
N LEU A 1015 -24.42 7.33 11.57
CA LEU A 1015 -25.30 8.09 12.47
C LEU A 1015 -25.22 7.47 13.87
N TRP A 1016 -25.90 8.06 14.86
CA TRP A 1016 -25.90 7.50 16.22
C TRP A 1016 -26.45 6.07 16.30
N ASP A 1017 -27.60 5.85 15.65
CA ASP A 1017 -28.38 4.61 15.76
C ASP A 1017 -28.22 3.69 14.55
N THR A 1018 -27.80 4.23 13.41
CA THR A 1018 -27.89 3.57 12.12
C THR A 1018 -26.75 3.96 11.18
N LYS A 1019 -26.46 3.09 10.20
CA LYS A 1019 -25.53 3.39 9.10
C LYS A 1019 -26.34 3.92 7.91
N LEU A 1020 -26.17 5.19 7.57
CA LEU A 1020 -26.77 5.79 6.38
C LEU A 1020 -25.95 5.39 5.16
N ARG A 1021 -26.43 4.38 4.42
CA ARG A 1021 -25.71 3.85 3.26
C ARG A 1021 -25.76 4.80 2.07
N LEU A 1022 -24.76 4.69 1.21
CA LEU A 1022 -24.57 5.54 0.03
C LEU A 1022 -25.78 5.46 -0.94
N ASP A 1023 -26.38 4.28 -1.12
CA ASP A 1023 -27.60 4.08 -1.93
C ASP A 1023 -28.87 4.71 -1.31
N GLN A 1024 -28.87 4.93 0.01
CA GLN A 1024 -29.97 5.56 0.74
C GLN A 1024 -29.93 7.09 0.71
N LEU A 1025 -28.81 7.72 0.33
CA LEU A 1025 -28.71 9.19 0.26
C LEU A 1025 -29.75 9.81 -0.67
N SER A 1026 -30.04 9.13 -1.78
CA SER A 1026 -31.06 9.56 -2.75
C SER A 1026 -32.46 9.72 -2.13
N GLN A 1027 -32.74 8.99 -1.04
CA GLN A 1027 -34.03 9.01 -0.35
C GLN A 1027 -34.18 10.21 0.59
N LEU A 1028 -33.12 10.99 0.81
CA LEU A 1028 -33.15 12.16 1.66
C LEU A 1028 -33.79 13.36 0.96
N GLY A 1029 -33.80 13.41 -0.38
CA GLY A 1029 -34.43 14.49 -1.14
C GLY A 1029 -33.89 15.86 -0.74
N TRP A 1030 -32.62 16.11 -1.02
CA TRP A 1030 -31.91 17.32 -0.59
C TRP A 1030 -32.43 18.61 -1.23
N ASN A 1031 -33.22 18.49 -2.30
CA ASN A 1031 -33.88 19.61 -2.97
C ASN A 1031 -35.24 20.02 -2.36
N ASN A 1032 -35.75 19.30 -1.35
CA ASN A 1032 -37.03 19.62 -0.72
C ASN A 1032 -37.06 19.33 0.81
N PRO A 1033 -36.94 20.36 1.67
CA PRO A 1033 -36.57 21.73 1.32
C PRO A 1033 -35.14 21.80 0.75
N PRO A 1034 -34.82 22.82 -0.07
CA PRO A 1034 -33.51 22.97 -0.72
C PRO A 1034 -32.35 23.07 0.27
N VAL A 1035 -31.28 22.32 -0.02
CA VAL A 1035 -29.99 22.39 0.67
C VAL A 1035 -28.98 23.03 -0.26
N GLU A 1036 -28.57 24.26 0.09
CA GLU A 1036 -27.60 25.06 -0.66
C GLU A 1036 -26.17 24.58 -0.41
N LEU A 1037 -25.88 24.07 0.80
CA LEU A 1037 -24.60 23.50 1.18
C LEU A 1037 -24.79 22.31 2.14
N LEU A 1038 -24.32 21.13 1.74
CA LEU A 1038 -24.15 19.97 2.60
C LEU A 1038 -22.67 19.85 2.99
N VAL A 1039 -22.36 19.93 4.28
CA VAL A 1039 -21.01 19.73 4.80
C VAL A 1039 -20.92 18.33 5.38
N LEU A 1040 -20.08 17.48 4.79
CA LEU A 1040 -19.77 16.14 5.26
C LEU A 1040 -18.41 16.19 5.99
N SER A 1041 -18.43 16.57 7.26
CA SER A 1041 -17.28 16.60 8.17
C SER A 1041 -16.97 15.17 8.63
N ALA A 1042 -16.48 14.35 7.68
CA ALA A 1042 -16.22 12.91 7.83
C ALA A 1042 -15.18 12.42 6.81
N CYS A 1043 -14.46 11.33 7.11
CA CYS A 1043 -13.38 10.76 6.29
C CYS A 1043 -13.83 10.23 4.90
N LYS A 1044 -12.99 10.41 3.87
CA LYS A 1044 -13.14 9.85 2.50
C LYS A 1044 -14.52 10.08 1.86
N THR A 1045 -15.16 11.23 2.09
CA THR A 1045 -16.53 11.47 1.61
C THR A 1045 -16.65 11.96 0.15
N ALA A 1046 -15.54 12.42 -0.44
CA ALA A 1046 -15.39 12.76 -1.86
C ALA A 1046 -14.52 11.75 -2.63
N LEU A 1047 -13.98 10.73 -1.95
CA LEU A 1047 -13.23 9.64 -2.58
C LEU A 1047 -14.21 8.73 -3.33
N GLY A 1048 -13.87 8.38 -4.58
CA GLY A 1048 -14.66 7.52 -5.45
C GLY A 1048 -13.76 6.66 -6.33
N ASP A 1049 -14.25 5.52 -6.79
CA ASP A 1049 -13.59 4.62 -7.76
C ASP A 1049 -14.42 4.55 -9.06
N GLU A 1050 -14.03 3.67 -10.00
CA GLU A 1050 -14.82 3.42 -11.24
C GLU A 1050 -16.24 2.88 -10.96
N GLN A 1051 -16.50 2.39 -9.74
CA GLN A 1051 -17.75 1.75 -9.31
C GLN A 1051 -18.54 2.61 -8.29
N ALA A 1052 -18.04 3.81 -7.94
CA ALA A 1052 -18.61 4.77 -7.01
C ALA A 1052 -18.09 6.20 -7.26
N GLU A 1053 -18.47 6.76 -8.42
CA GLU A 1053 -18.00 8.06 -8.91
C GLU A 1053 -18.28 9.23 -7.93
N LEU A 1054 -17.24 9.99 -7.56
CA LEU A 1054 -17.30 11.13 -6.60
C LEU A 1054 -17.82 10.79 -5.19
N GLY A 1055 -17.91 9.51 -4.83
CA GLY A 1055 -18.29 9.07 -3.48
C GLY A 1055 -19.65 9.60 -2.99
N PHE A 1056 -19.72 9.91 -1.69
CA PHE A 1056 -20.93 10.47 -1.06
C PHE A 1056 -21.30 11.84 -1.63
N ALA A 1057 -20.30 12.63 -2.00
CA ALA A 1057 -20.50 13.99 -2.50
C ALA A 1057 -21.22 14.00 -3.85
N GLY A 1058 -20.77 13.19 -4.81
CA GLY A 1058 -21.44 13.08 -6.11
C GLY A 1058 -22.87 12.61 -6.01
N LEU A 1059 -23.13 11.62 -5.16
CA LEU A 1059 -24.47 11.08 -4.92
C LEU A 1059 -25.39 12.06 -4.19
N ALA A 1060 -24.87 12.83 -3.24
CA ALA A 1060 -25.64 13.88 -2.58
C ALA A 1060 -26.02 15.02 -3.55
N VAL A 1061 -25.10 15.42 -4.44
CA VAL A 1061 -25.41 16.39 -5.51
C VAL A 1061 -26.49 15.82 -6.44
N GLN A 1062 -26.34 14.57 -6.88
CA GLN A 1062 -27.34 13.87 -7.69
C GLN A 1062 -28.71 13.80 -6.99
N ALA A 1063 -28.71 13.63 -5.67
CA ALA A 1063 -29.90 13.58 -4.82
C ALA A 1063 -30.51 14.97 -4.51
N GLY A 1064 -29.93 16.04 -5.05
CA GLY A 1064 -30.47 17.39 -5.05
C GLY A 1064 -29.81 18.38 -4.11
N ALA A 1065 -28.65 18.05 -3.51
CA ALA A 1065 -27.86 19.05 -2.81
C ALA A 1065 -27.15 19.93 -3.85
N LYS A 1066 -27.17 21.25 -3.70
CA LYS A 1066 -26.53 22.13 -4.70
C LYS A 1066 -25.01 22.08 -4.63
N SER A 1067 -24.46 22.03 -3.42
CA SER A 1067 -23.03 21.98 -3.16
C SER A 1067 -22.77 21.03 -1.99
N VAL A 1068 -21.69 20.26 -2.08
CA VAL A 1068 -21.24 19.38 -1.01
C VAL A 1068 -19.77 19.65 -0.71
N LEU A 1069 -19.47 19.98 0.55
CA LEU A 1069 -18.09 20.02 1.05
C LEU A 1069 -17.75 18.65 1.63
N ALA A 1070 -16.74 17.99 1.06
CA ALA A 1070 -16.41 16.60 1.40
C ALA A 1070 -14.91 16.34 1.32
N SER A 1071 -14.45 15.31 2.04
CA SER A 1071 -13.02 15.01 2.22
C SER A 1071 -12.49 14.00 1.20
N LEU A 1072 -11.28 14.19 0.71
CA LEU A 1072 -10.61 13.34 -0.27
C LEU A 1072 -9.91 12.13 0.38
N TRP A 1073 -9.55 12.22 1.67
CA TRP A 1073 -8.88 11.15 2.43
C TRP A 1073 -9.37 11.09 3.89
N SER A 1074 -8.74 10.23 4.69
CA SER A 1074 -8.98 10.16 6.13
C SER A 1074 -8.37 11.38 6.83
N VAL A 1075 -9.21 12.18 7.48
CA VAL A 1075 -8.81 13.46 8.10
C VAL A 1075 -8.60 13.32 9.61
N SER A 1076 -7.76 14.18 10.18
CA SER A 1076 -7.61 14.28 11.64
C SER A 1076 -8.77 15.06 12.26
N ASP A 1077 -9.15 14.70 13.49
CA ASP A 1077 -10.29 15.30 14.20
C ASP A 1077 -10.01 16.80 14.48
N GLU A 1078 -8.82 17.09 14.98
CA GLU A 1078 -8.38 18.43 15.32
C GLU A 1078 -8.09 19.33 14.11
N GLY A 1079 -7.59 18.75 13.01
CA GLY A 1079 -7.41 19.46 11.75
C GLY A 1079 -8.75 19.83 11.12
N THR A 1080 -9.73 18.92 11.21
CA THR A 1080 -11.10 19.14 10.73
C THR A 1080 -11.80 20.21 11.56
N LEU A 1081 -11.66 20.22 12.90
CA LEU A 1081 -12.18 21.29 13.75
C LEU A 1081 -11.64 22.67 13.33
N GLY A 1082 -10.34 22.76 13.07
CA GLY A 1082 -9.70 23.98 12.59
C GLY A 1082 -10.25 24.43 11.23
N LEU A 1083 -10.33 23.52 10.27
CA LEU A 1083 -10.85 23.78 8.93
C LEU A 1083 -12.31 24.20 8.95
N MET A 1084 -13.17 23.49 9.68
CA MET A 1084 -14.61 23.77 9.73
C MET A 1084 -14.91 25.07 10.45
N THR A 1085 -14.23 25.35 11.56
CA THR A 1085 -14.36 26.63 12.28
C THR A 1085 -13.98 27.80 11.37
N GLN A 1086 -12.81 27.74 10.74
CA GLN A 1086 -12.34 28.78 9.83
C GLN A 1086 -13.24 28.89 8.58
N MET A 1087 -13.76 27.78 8.05
CA MET A 1087 -14.70 27.79 6.93
C MET A 1087 -15.98 28.55 7.23
N TYR A 1088 -16.61 28.32 8.39
CA TYR A 1088 -17.80 29.07 8.78
C TYR A 1088 -17.52 30.55 9.08
N GLU A 1089 -16.32 30.90 9.54
CA GLU A 1089 -15.89 32.31 9.62
C GLU A 1089 -15.83 32.96 8.23
N GLN A 1090 -15.20 32.29 7.27
CA GLN A 1090 -15.05 32.79 5.92
C GLN A 1090 -16.36 32.82 5.13
N LEU A 1091 -17.29 31.88 5.39
CA LEU A 1091 -18.58 31.78 4.73
C LEU A 1091 -19.47 33.01 4.94
N ARG A 1092 -19.25 33.78 6.02
CA ARG A 1092 -19.94 35.06 6.24
C ARG A 1092 -19.45 36.18 5.33
N GLN A 1093 -18.18 36.12 4.96
CA GLN A 1093 -17.48 37.20 4.28
C GLN A 1093 -17.43 36.97 2.77
N ALA A 1094 -17.17 35.72 2.37
CA ALA A 1094 -16.94 35.37 0.98
C ALA A 1094 -18.20 35.58 0.13
N PRO A 1095 -18.03 35.98 -1.14
CA PRO A 1095 -19.14 36.13 -2.08
C PRO A 1095 -19.71 34.79 -2.58
N ILE A 1096 -18.89 33.73 -2.57
CA ILE A 1096 -19.23 32.37 -3.01
C ILE A 1096 -18.65 31.30 -2.07
N LYS A 1097 -19.22 30.09 -2.10
CA LYS A 1097 -18.82 28.95 -1.23
C LYS A 1097 -17.37 28.52 -1.47
N ALA A 1098 -16.93 28.41 -2.72
CA ALA A 1098 -15.57 28.00 -3.05
C ALA A 1098 -14.52 29.04 -2.58
N GLU A 1099 -14.85 30.32 -2.56
CA GLU A 1099 -13.95 31.36 -2.05
C GLU A 1099 -13.83 31.29 -0.52
N ALA A 1100 -14.90 30.95 0.20
CA ALA A 1100 -14.81 30.69 1.63
C ALA A 1100 -13.86 29.52 1.96
N LEU A 1101 -13.93 28.44 1.17
CA LEU A 1101 -13.01 27.31 1.29
C LEU A 1101 -11.58 27.74 0.97
N ARG A 1102 -11.37 28.48 -0.12
CA ARG A 1102 -10.05 29.01 -0.49
C ARG A 1102 -9.42 29.84 0.62
N GLN A 1103 -10.15 30.78 1.19
CA GLN A 1103 -9.65 31.62 2.30
C GLN A 1103 -9.34 30.79 3.55
N THR A 1104 -10.07 29.70 3.77
CA THR A 1104 -9.78 28.75 4.84
C THR A 1104 -8.47 28.01 4.61
N GLN A 1105 -8.29 27.48 3.40
CA GLN A 1105 -7.09 26.77 2.99
C GLN A 1105 -5.86 27.68 3.06
N LEU A 1106 -5.99 28.94 2.63
CA LEU A 1106 -4.95 29.96 2.75
C LEU A 1106 -4.59 30.28 4.20
N ALA A 1107 -5.58 30.40 5.08
CA ALA A 1107 -5.32 30.68 6.49
C ALA A 1107 -4.55 29.52 7.16
N MET A 1108 -4.89 28.28 6.82
CA MET A 1108 -4.16 27.09 7.30
C MET A 1108 -2.74 27.02 6.71
N LEU A 1109 -2.60 27.19 5.40
CA LEU A 1109 -1.31 27.22 4.70
C LEU A 1109 -0.35 28.28 5.28
N LYS A 1110 -0.89 29.43 5.70
CA LYS A 1110 -0.13 30.54 6.31
C LYS A 1110 0.11 30.37 7.82
N GLY A 1111 -0.35 29.27 8.42
CA GLY A 1111 -0.22 29.01 9.86
C GLY A 1111 -1.08 29.92 10.74
N GLN A 1112 -2.12 30.55 10.18
CA GLN A 1112 -3.06 31.39 10.93
C GLN A 1112 -4.12 30.55 11.65
N VAL A 1113 -4.24 29.28 11.29
CA VAL A 1113 -5.03 28.27 11.99
C VAL A 1113 -4.07 27.24 12.57
N GLN A 1114 -4.02 27.14 13.89
CA GLN A 1114 -3.06 26.28 14.59
C GLN A 1114 -3.56 25.85 15.97
N ILE A 1115 -2.98 24.78 16.49
CA ILE A 1115 -3.24 24.32 17.86
C ILE A 1115 -2.07 24.74 18.72
N GLN A 1116 -2.33 25.60 19.70
CA GLN A 1116 -1.31 26.12 20.59
C GLN A 1116 -1.83 26.26 22.02
N GLY A 1117 -1.09 25.72 22.99
CA GLY A 1117 -1.39 25.87 24.41
C GLY A 1117 -2.76 25.31 24.81
N GLY A 1118 -3.15 24.19 24.20
CA GLY A 1118 -4.46 23.54 24.43
C GLY A 1118 -5.65 24.30 23.85
N GLN A 1119 -5.41 25.21 22.91
CA GLN A 1119 -6.44 26.01 22.25
C GLN A 1119 -6.30 25.93 20.74
N LEU A 1120 -7.43 25.91 20.03
CA LEU A 1120 -7.48 26.18 18.60
C LEU A 1120 -7.47 27.70 18.40
N VAL A 1121 -6.48 28.20 17.68
CA VAL A 1121 -6.38 29.59 17.25
C VAL A 1121 -6.78 29.66 15.79
N THR A 1122 -7.76 30.49 15.46
CA THR A 1122 -8.19 30.82 14.09
C THR A 1122 -7.91 32.29 13.78
N THR A 1123 -8.24 32.74 12.58
CA THR A 1123 -8.03 34.16 12.19
C THR A 1123 -8.83 35.15 13.04
N SER A 1124 -9.93 34.73 13.66
CA SER A 1124 -10.80 35.63 14.42
C SER A 1124 -11.21 35.13 15.81
N LYS A 1125 -10.88 33.88 16.17
CA LYS A 1125 -11.29 33.25 17.42
C LYS A 1125 -10.17 32.43 18.07
N THR A 1126 -10.36 32.20 19.35
CA THR A 1126 -9.57 31.25 20.14
C THR A 1126 -10.56 30.36 20.88
N LEU A 1127 -10.45 29.05 20.69
CA LEU A 1127 -11.39 28.08 21.23
C LEU A 1127 -10.63 27.09 22.13
N PRO A 1128 -11.10 26.82 23.36
CA PRO A 1128 -10.52 25.77 24.19
C PRO A 1128 -10.72 24.41 23.52
N LEU A 1129 -9.67 23.60 23.48
CA LEU A 1129 -9.78 22.23 23.00
C LEU A 1129 -10.41 21.32 24.07
N PRO A 1130 -11.13 20.26 23.65
CA PRO A 1130 -11.49 19.15 24.53
C PRO A 1130 -10.26 18.60 25.25
N PRO A 1131 -10.39 18.15 26.53
CA PRO A 1131 -9.27 17.60 27.29
C PRO A 1131 -8.48 16.49 26.58
N GLU A 1132 -9.16 15.69 25.75
CA GLU A 1132 -8.61 14.63 24.93
C GLU A 1132 -7.63 15.17 23.88
N LEU A 1133 -7.99 16.28 23.22
CA LEU A 1133 -7.16 16.93 22.19
C LEU A 1133 -6.04 17.78 22.81
N VAL A 1134 -6.23 18.33 24.02
CA VAL A 1134 -5.16 19.07 24.74
C VAL A 1134 -3.93 18.18 25.01
N ARG A 1135 -4.13 16.89 25.23
CA ARG A 1135 -3.05 15.92 25.49
C ARG A 1135 -2.16 15.65 24.28
N MET A 1136 -2.61 16.00 23.07
CA MET A 1136 -1.88 15.77 21.83
C MET A 1136 -0.76 16.81 21.58
N GLY A 1137 -0.70 17.87 22.39
CA GLY A 1137 0.30 18.94 22.26
C GLY A 1137 0.00 19.91 21.13
N ASP A 1138 0.94 20.84 20.91
CA ASP A 1138 0.84 21.83 19.84
C ASP A 1138 0.99 21.16 18.47
N LYS A 1139 0.22 21.59 17.47
CA LYS A 1139 0.26 21.06 16.10
C LYS A 1139 0.30 22.17 15.06
N ASP A 1140 1.22 22.01 14.10
CA ASP A 1140 1.28 22.82 12.88
C ASP A 1140 0.33 22.23 11.83
N LEU A 1141 -0.61 23.04 11.35
CA LEU A 1141 -1.64 22.65 10.37
C LEU A 1141 -1.33 23.16 8.94
N LYS A 1142 -0.09 23.61 8.68
CA LYS A 1142 0.34 24.11 7.36
C LYS A 1142 0.52 23.03 6.28
N HIS A 1143 0.69 21.77 6.67
CA HIS A 1143 0.89 20.68 5.70
C HIS A 1143 -0.37 20.48 4.82
N PRO A 1144 -0.24 20.21 3.50
CA PRO A 1144 -1.38 19.98 2.60
C PRO A 1144 -2.35 18.91 3.06
N TYR A 1145 -1.87 17.91 3.80
CA TYR A 1145 -2.71 16.91 4.48
C TYR A 1145 -3.92 17.53 5.20
N TYR A 1146 -3.77 18.70 5.83
CA TYR A 1146 -4.84 19.35 6.56
C TYR A 1146 -5.71 20.21 5.66
N TRP A 1147 -5.12 21.13 4.89
CA TRP A 1147 -5.88 22.13 4.14
C TRP A 1147 -6.35 21.67 2.76
N ALA A 1148 -5.64 20.75 2.10
CA ALA A 1148 -6.05 20.21 0.79
C ALA A 1148 -7.04 19.04 0.91
N SER A 1149 -7.41 18.65 2.13
CA SER A 1149 -8.21 17.45 2.39
C SER A 1149 -9.68 17.57 2.00
N PHE A 1150 -10.23 18.78 1.88
CA PHE A 1150 -11.62 19.00 1.49
C PHE A 1150 -11.74 19.66 0.12
N THR A 1151 -12.77 19.26 -0.62
CA THR A 1151 -13.13 19.86 -1.91
C THR A 1151 -14.61 20.17 -1.99
N MET A 1152 -14.97 21.13 -2.82
CA MET A 1152 -16.35 21.51 -3.11
C MET A 1152 -16.85 20.74 -4.33
N VAL A 1153 -17.88 19.91 -4.18
CA VAL A 1153 -18.51 19.14 -5.27
C VAL A 1153 -19.90 19.69 -5.57
N GLY A 1154 -20.25 19.86 -6.84
CA GLY A 1154 -21.48 20.52 -7.29
C GLY A 1154 -21.24 21.98 -7.64
N SER A 1155 -22.20 22.86 -7.36
CA SER A 1155 -22.06 24.30 -7.65
C SER A 1155 -21.03 24.94 -6.69
N PRO A 1156 -19.93 25.54 -7.17
CA PRO A 1156 -18.97 26.22 -6.31
C PRO A 1156 -19.45 27.59 -5.83
N TRP A 1157 -20.60 28.06 -6.34
CA TRP A 1157 -21.12 29.42 -6.18
C TRP A 1157 -22.07 29.57 -4.99
#